data_AF-A0A1F8RAN6-F1
#
_entry.id   AF-A0A1F8RAN6-F1
#
_cell.length_a   1.000
_cell.length_b   1.000
_cell.length_c   1.000
_cell.angle_alpha   90.00
_cell.angle_beta   90.00
_cell.angle_gamma   90.00
#
_symmetry.space_group_name_H-M   'P 1'
#
loop_
_entity.id
_entity.type
_entity.pdbx_description
1 polymer ?
#
loop_
_entity_poly.entity_id
_entity_poly.type
_entity_poly.pdbx_seq_one_letter_code
_entity_poly.pdbx_strand_id
1 'polypeptide(L)'
;MEEKMLRKRLTLAFGLLLIAGLWLSACQPSVAEVPVTVVIKETVPPVVQTQVIQQTQVVEVPKGAFTIPHPILSDVRIRHALAYCTHKLELVKSVYPLLTEDEQKNLVMDSFLPRFHWAYAGDDNITVYPHDPEQGKALLDEAGWTLAEGATYRTNANGDELALKFTTTTAAFRQTWAAVFEQQMAECGVRLLRFHVPAAWLFGDTTGLAHRDFEMAAYAFTGQPDPGGQSVYACDQIPLPENGWAGQNGMGWCNPEASDAIKKANNSLLREERKPQYAITQREFTQEVPMIPLFNRTDTYAVSAGFEGFEPRPGQQFVNYNANAWAISGRDTIVYGFTQEPASLFSLVESGQTAVLANSLIQGFAWTSLNYDFAPLALKQLPTLESGLTTNHDVAVKEGDRVVDASGNIVELANGVKVVNAQGEVVEFTGSPVTMKQLVSKFEYVDNLTWSDGTPVSQADFELKWKIDCDKESGATSFITCDQTQNVEFAPNGYTQTLLPGVQAPLYFLNLDATGMPDLYPAHRVIESEGPYQGKTLSEVPAKDWTTLPEIAENPIGVGPYVLKEWVKGEKLVFEANPYYFGGAPQTQNLVISIITPENAEAQLIGGQVDILDFTTLVGVSETLKNAANEGKIEIIVDPSASWEHIDMNLFLP
;
A
#
# COMPACT_ATOMS: atom_id res chain seq x y z
N MET A 1 9.65 -24.28 -47.96
CA MET A 1 9.92 -25.71 -47.70
C MET A 1 11.23 -26.09 -48.40
N GLU A 2 12.38 -25.69 -47.85
CA GLU A 2 13.69 -26.34 -48.04
C GLU A 2 14.70 -25.74 -47.03
N GLU A 3 14.21 -25.50 -45.81
CA GLU A 3 14.93 -24.93 -44.67
C GLU A 3 15.32 -26.02 -43.65
N LYS A 4 15.59 -27.24 -44.13
CA LYS A 4 15.87 -28.40 -43.26
C LYS A 4 17.14 -29.20 -43.57
N MET A 5 18.01 -28.73 -44.46
CA MET A 5 19.25 -29.47 -44.83
C MET A 5 20.59 -28.73 -44.67
N LEU A 6 20.60 -27.48 -44.19
CA LEU A 6 21.85 -26.70 -44.07
C LEU A 6 22.43 -26.60 -42.65
N ARG A 7 21.69 -27.04 -41.61
CA ARG A 7 22.13 -26.95 -40.20
C ARG A 7 22.85 -28.18 -39.63
N LYS A 8 23.32 -29.11 -40.46
CA LYS A 8 23.96 -30.37 -40.02
C LYS A 8 25.43 -30.59 -40.45
N ARG A 9 26.15 -29.57 -40.91
CA ARG A 9 27.53 -29.73 -41.42
C ARG A 9 28.60 -28.74 -40.90
N LEU A 10 28.36 -28.06 -39.79
CA LEU A 10 29.36 -27.18 -39.15
C LEU A 10 29.74 -27.62 -37.72
N THR A 11 29.68 -28.92 -37.46
CA THR A 11 30.08 -29.52 -36.17
C THR A 11 31.12 -30.60 -36.43
N LEU A 12 32.32 -30.26 -36.94
CA LEU A 12 33.45 -31.18 -37.02
C LEU A 12 34.77 -30.48 -37.44
N ALA A 13 35.26 -29.51 -36.67
CA ALA A 13 36.59 -28.91 -36.93
C ALA A 13 37.24 -28.27 -35.68
N PHE A 14 36.99 -28.80 -34.49
CA PHE A 14 37.74 -28.44 -33.28
C PHE A 14 38.09 -29.73 -32.53
N GLY A 15 39.24 -30.29 -32.90
CA GLY A 15 39.79 -31.49 -32.29
C GLY A 15 41.14 -31.82 -32.91
N LEU A 16 42.17 -31.80 -32.06
CA LEU A 16 43.50 -32.38 -32.26
C LEU A 16 44.46 -31.64 -33.21
N LEU A 17 45.38 -30.86 -32.63
CA LEU A 17 46.78 -31.31 -32.51
C LEU A 17 47.61 -30.35 -31.65
N LEU A 18 47.96 -30.89 -30.49
CA LEU A 18 48.90 -30.42 -29.49
C LEU A 18 50.26 -31.10 -29.80
N ILE A 19 51.36 -30.43 -29.41
CA ILE A 19 52.70 -30.99 -29.05
C ILE A 19 53.86 -30.77 -30.05
N ALA A 20 54.80 -29.89 -29.65
CA ALA A 20 56.27 -30.02 -29.56
C ALA A 20 56.87 -28.60 -29.67
N GLY A 21 57.36 -27.90 -28.62
CA GLY A 21 58.49 -28.24 -27.73
C GLY A 21 59.80 -28.06 -28.51
N LEU A 22 60.82 -27.24 -28.20
CA LEU A 22 61.27 -26.38 -27.08
C LEU A 22 62.64 -25.78 -27.56
N TRP A 23 63.29 -24.89 -26.76
CA TRP A 23 64.73 -24.45 -26.79
C TRP A 23 65.06 -23.28 -27.76
N LEU A 24 65.65 -22.12 -27.40
CA LEU A 24 66.41 -21.63 -26.23
C LEU A 24 66.45 -20.07 -26.21
N SER A 25 66.34 -19.48 -25.01
CA SER A 25 67.19 -18.46 -24.34
C SER A 25 67.74 -17.23 -25.13
N ALA A 26 67.87 -16.01 -24.63
CA ALA A 26 68.12 -15.53 -23.27
C ALA A 26 67.98 -13.99 -23.17
N CYS A 27 67.41 -13.48 -22.08
CA CYS A 27 67.98 -12.47 -21.15
C CYS A 27 66.85 -11.82 -20.31
N GLN A 28 66.81 -12.12 -19.01
CA GLN A 28 66.05 -11.39 -17.98
C GLN A 28 67.02 -10.60 -17.08
N PRO A 29 66.53 -9.70 -16.20
CA PRO A 29 66.09 -10.15 -14.88
C PRO A 29 64.73 -9.56 -14.45
N SER A 30 63.88 -10.42 -13.89
CA SER A 30 62.65 -10.04 -13.19
C SER A 30 62.96 -9.60 -11.75
N VAL A 31 62.23 -8.61 -11.27
CA VAL A 31 62.13 -8.28 -9.84
C VAL A 31 60.99 -9.10 -9.25
N ALA A 32 61.22 -9.63 -8.06
CA ALA A 32 60.40 -10.62 -7.37
C ALA A 32 58.98 -10.11 -7.05
N GLU A 33 57.96 -10.84 -7.51
CA GLU A 33 56.62 -10.80 -6.94
C GLU A 33 56.59 -11.68 -5.69
N VAL A 34 56.24 -11.07 -4.56
CA VAL A 34 55.97 -11.76 -3.30
C VAL A 34 54.70 -12.61 -3.50
N PRO A 35 54.70 -13.91 -3.18
CA PRO A 35 53.51 -14.73 -3.31
C PRO A 35 52.52 -14.35 -2.22
N VAL A 36 51.47 -13.61 -2.58
CA VAL A 36 50.27 -13.57 -1.75
C VAL A 36 49.57 -14.90 -1.95
N THR A 37 49.59 -15.74 -0.92
CA THR A 37 48.74 -16.93 -0.86
C THR A 37 47.30 -16.45 -0.82
N VAL A 38 46.65 -16.39 -1.98
CA VAL A 38 45.19 -16.33 -2.04
C VAL A 38 44.71 -17.70 -1.57
N VAL A 39 44.28 -17.77 -0.32
CA VAL A 39 43.38 -18.85 0.10
C VAL A 39 42.08 -18.58 -0.63
N ILE A 40 41.93 -19.17 -1.82
CA ILE A 40 40.62 -19.39 -2.42
C ILE A 40 39.96 -20.38 -1.47
N LYS A 41 39.20 -19.89 -0.49
CA LYS A 41 38.09 -20.68 0.02
C LYS A 41 37.22 -20.89 -1.20
N GLU A 42 37.19 -22.12 -1.73
CA GLU A 42 36.09 -22.58 -2.55
C GLU A 42 34.81 -22.20 -1.79
N THR A 43 34.17 -21.12 -2.21
CA THR A 43 32.76 -20.95 -1.99
C THR A 43 32.11 -22.08 -2.75
N VAL A 44 31.81 -23.16 -2.02
CA VAL A 44 30.85 -24.15 -2.43
C VAL A 44 29.67 -23.35 -2.99
N PRO A 45 29.32 -23.50 -4.28
CA PRO A 45 28.17 -22.80 -4.82
C PRO A 45 26.99 -23.12 -3.91
N PRO A 46 26.10 -22.16 -3.61
CA PRO A 46 24.91 -22.47 -2.83
C PRO A 46 24.29 -23.69 -3.50
N VAL A 47 24.09 -24.75 -2.72
CA VAL A 47 23.31 -25.89 -3.19
C VAL A 47 21.92 -25.30 -3.38
N VAL A 48 21.65 -24.81 -4.58
CA VAL A 48 20.30 -24.59 -5.05
C VAL A 48 19.75 -26.00 -5.13
N GLN A 49 19.17 -26.47 -4.02
CA GLN A 49 18.13 -27.46 -4.12
C GLN A 49 16.99 -26.74 -4.83
N THR A 50 17.06 -26.70 -6.16
CA THR A 50 15.85 -26.62 -6.96
C THR A 50 15.09 -27.85 -6.51
N GLN A 51 14.10 -27.68 -5.63
CA GLN A 51 13.05 -28.67 -5.58
C GLN A 51 12.51 -28.68 -7.00
N VAL A 52 12.89 -29.73 -7.75
CA VAL A 52 12.12 -30.13 -8.91
C VAL A 52 10.73 -30.28 -8.33
N ILE A 53 9.82 -29.39 -8.72
CA ILE A 53 8.39 -29.63 -8.54
C ILE A 53 8.18 -30.93 -9.31
N GLN A 54 8.25 -32.06 -8.60
CA GLN A 54 7.81 -33.34 -9.14
C GLN A 54 6.38 -33.06 -9.54
N GLN A 55 6.13 -33.15 -10.86
CA GLN A 55 4.85 -32.97 -11.53
C GLN A 55 3.76 -32.40 -10.65
N THR A 56 3.28 -31.19 -10.94
CA THR A 56 1.98 -30.72 -10.44
C THR A 56 0.96 -31.83 -10.70
N GLN A 57 0.74 -32.70 -9.71
CA GLN A 57 -0.45 -33.52 -9.69
C GLN A 57 -1.52 -32.48 -9.45
N VAL A 58 -2.26 -32.18 -10.51
CA VAL A 58 -3.57 -31.59 -10.37
C VAL A 58 -4.37 -32.66 -9.64
N VAL A 59 -4.30 -32.64 -8.31
CA VAL A 59 -5.27 -33.34 -7.49
C VAL A 59 -6.56 -32.59 -7.77
N GLU A 60 -7.45 -33.20 -8.55
CA GLU A 60 -8.81 -32.71 -8.67
C GLU A 60 -9.43 -32.83 -7.28
N VAL A 61 -9.33 -31.74 -6.51
CA VAL A 61 -10.08 -31.57 -5.29
C VAL A 61 -11.55 -31.49 -5.71
N PRO A 62 -12.42 -32.43 -5.28
CA PRO A 62 -13.83 -32.37 -5.62
C PRO A 62 -14.39 -30.99 -5.25
N LYS A 63 -15.23 -30.40 -6.10
CA LYS A 63 -15.79 -29.06 -5.88
C LYS A 63 -16.36 -28.86 -4.46
N GLY A 64 -16.99 -29.90 -3.91
CA GLY A 64 -17.55 -29.89 -2.55
C GLY A 64 -16.52 -29.94 -1.41
N ALA A 65 -15.21 -30.00 -1.66
CA ALA A 65 -14.21 -30.00 -0.57
C ALA A 65 -14.08 -28.63 0.09
N PHE A 66 -14.37 -27.54 -0.63
CA PHE A 66 -14.34 -26.17 -0.10
C PHE A 66 -15.57 -25.81 0.73
N THR A 67 -16.54 -26.73 0.78
CA THR A 67 -17.76 -26.72 1.59
C THR A 67 -17.75 -27.83 2.65
N ILE A 68 -16.58 -28.39 2.97
CA ILE A 68 -16.43 -29.31 4.12
C ILE A 68 -15.66 -28.55 5.20
N PRO A 69 -16.27 -28.26 6.36
CA PRO A 69 -15.60 -27.55 7.45
C PRO A 69 -14.24 -28.16 7.79
N HIS A 70 -13.23 -27.31 7.99
CA HIS A 70 -11.90 -27.72 8.39
C HIS A 70 -11.97 -28.55 9.69
N PRO A 71 -11.41 -29.78 9.73
CA PRO A 71 -11.61 -30.72 10.83
C PRO A 71 -11.10 -30.22 12.20
N ILE A 72 -10.11 -29.32 12.18
CA ILE A 72 -9.54 -28.66 13.37
C ILE A 72 -10.06 -27.22 13.49
N LEU A 73 -9.69 -26.35 12.54
CA LEU A 73 -9.93 -24.90 12.60
C LEU A 73 -11.41 -24.48 12.60
N SER A 74 -12.38 -25.33 12.22
CA SER A 74 -13.80 -24.95 12.33
C SER A 74 -14.30 -24.90 13.77
N ASP A 75 -13.64 -25.56 14.73
CA ASP A 75 -13.96 -25.39 16.16
C ASP A 75 -13.39 -24.06 16.67
N VAL A 76 -14.29 -23.14 17.02
CA VAL A 76 -13.93 -21.79 17.51
C VAL A 76 -13.06 -21.83 18.76
N ARG A 77 -13.21 -22.85 19.62
CA ARG A 77 -12.39 -22.99 20.83
C ARG A 77 -10.92 -23.21 20.51
N ILE A 78 -10.62 -23.90 19.41
CA ILE A 78 -9.24 -24.07 18.94
C ILE A 78 -8.70 -22.73 18.46
N ARG A 79 -9.47 -21.94 17.72
CA ARG A 79 -9.03 -20.61 17.25
C ARG A 79 -8.79 -19.65 18.41
N HIS A 80 -9.67 -19.66 19.42
CA HIS A 80 -9.47 -18.94 20.68
C HIS A 80 -8.19 -19.41 21.39
N ALA A 81 -7.96 -20.72 21.47
CA ALA A 81 -6.74 -21.26 22.07
C ALA A 81 -5.48 -20.77 21.36
N LEU A 82 -5.45 -20.82 20.02
CA LEU A 82 -4.33 -20.30 19.23
C LEU A 82 -4.09 -18.81 19.51
N ALA A 83 -5.16 -18.01 19.61
CA ALA A 83 -5.06 -16.59 19.94
C ALA A 83 -4.47 -16.35 21.34
N TYR A 84 -4.96 -17.05 22.38
CA TYR A 84 -4.42 -16.96 23.75
C TYR A 84 -2.97 -17.46 23.85
N CYS A 85 -2.61 -18.51 23.11
CA CYS A 85 -1.25 -19.04 23.05
C CYS A 85 -0.28 -18.11 22.31
N THR A 86 -0.78 -17.17 21.51
CA THR A 86 0.05 -16.24 20.74
C THR A 86 0.53 -15.09 21.61
N HIS A 87 1.84 -15.01 21.85
CA HIS A 87 2.44 -13.86 22.52
C HIS A 87 2.91 -12.83 21.48
N LYS A 88 1.96 -11.99 21.02
CA LYS A 88 2.18 -11.00 19.94
C LYS A 88 3.40 -10.09 20.20
N LEU A 89 3.59 -9.65 21.45
CA LEU A 89 4.72 -8.80 21.83
C LEU A 89 6.08 -9.49 21.65
N GLU A 90 6.20 -10.79 21.91
CA GLU A 90 7.45 -11.53 21.64
C GLU A 90 7.70 -11.72 20.14
N LEU A 91 6.64 -11.82 19.34
CA LEU A 91 6.78 -11.81 17.89
C LEU A 91 7.36 -10.46 17.42
N VAL A 92 6.82 -9.34 17.93
CA VAL A 92 7.34 -7.99 17.66
C VAL A 92 8.81 -7.88 18.06
N LYS A 93 9.17 -8.27 19.30
CA LYS A 93 10.56 -8.24 19.79
C LYS A 93 11.53 -9.06 18.93
N SER A 94 11.07 -10.17 18.36
CA SER A 94 11.94 -11.02 17.54
C SER A 94 12.42 -10.35 16.25
N VAL A 95 11.62 -9.43 15.70
CA VAL A 95 11.94 -8.71 14.45
C VAL A 95 12.31 -7.25 14.67
N TYR A 96 11.93 -6.67 15.80
CA TYR A 96 12.22 -5.29 16.20
C TYR A 96 12.91 -5.22 17.57
N PRO A 97 14.04 -5.93 17.78
CA PRO A 97 14.72 -6.01 19.07
C PRO A 97 15.33 -4.68 19.51
N LEU A 98 15.46 -3.74 18.58
CA LEU A 98 16.02 -2.43 18.83
C LEU A 98 14.96 -1.37 19.21
N LEU A 99 13.67 -1.67 19.14
CA LEU A 99 12.68 -0.72 19.67
C LEU A 99 12.61 -0.77 21.19
N THR A 100 12.18 0.33 21.80
CA THR A 100 11.79 0.38 23.21
C THR A 100 10.54 -0.49 23.45
N GLU A 101 10.30 -0.89 24.69
CA GLU A 101 9.11 -1.70 25.00
C GLU A 101 7.80 -0.99 24.65
N ASP A 102 7.74 0.34 24.80
CA ASP A 102 6.52 1.09 24.53
C ASP A 102 6.27 1.22 23.02
N GLU A 103 7.32 1.44 22.22
CA GLU A 103 7.22 1.36 20.76
C GLU A 103 6.75 -0.03 20.31
N GLN A 104 7.29 -1.11 20.89
CA GLN A 104 6.88 -2.47 20.55
C GLN A 104 5.41 -2.75 20.91
N LYS A 105 4.95 -2.29 22.09
CA LYS A 105 3.54 -2.42 22.49
C LYS A 105 2.61 -1.65 21.56
N ASN A 106 3.02 -0.49 21.07
CA ASN A 106 2.24 0.35 20.15
C ASN A 106 2.04 -0.30 18.77
N LEU A 107 2.85 -1.31 18.41
CA LEU A 107 2.69 -2.06 17.17
C LEU A 107 1.66 -3.18 17.27
N VAL A 108 1.27 -3.63 18.47
CA VAL A 108 0.38 -4.79 18.63
C VAL A 108 -1.03 -4.47 18.13
N MET A 109 -1.60 -5.39 17.35
CA MET A 109 -2.96 -5.27 16.81
C MET A 109 -3.89 -6.33 17.40
N ASP A 110 -5.12 -5.93 17.72
CA ASP A 110 -6.16 -6.82 18.27
C ASP A 110 -7.37 -7.01 17.35
N SER A 111 -7.45 -6.20 16.29
CA SER A 111 -8.49 -6.24 15.26
C SER A 111 -7.84 -6.00 13.90
N PHE A 112 -8.63 -6.05 12.83
CA PHE A 112 -8.15 -5.71 11.47
C PHE A 112 -7.95 -4.21 11.23
N LEU A 113 -8.25 -3.37 12.22
CA LEU A 113 -7.99 -1.93 12.19
C LEU A 113 -6.99 -1.54 13.29
N PRO A 114 -5.99 -0.69 12.97
CA PRO A 114 -5.10 -0.13 13.98
C PRO A 114 -5.84 0.73 15.02
N ARG A 115 -5.31 0.82 16.24
CA ARG A 115 -5.96 1.54 17.36
C ARG A 115 -6.17 3.04 17.14
N PHE A 116 -5.31 3.66 16.33
CA PHE A 116 -5.41 5.08 15.96
C PHE A 116 -6.36 5.34 14.77
N HIS A 117 -6.90 4.29 14.15
CA HIS A 117 -7.82 4.42 13.03
C HIS A 117 -9.19 4.92 13.51
N TRP A 118 -9.81 5.87 12.79
CA TRP A 118 -11.08 6.47 13.22
C TRP A 118 -12.27 5.51 13.34
N ALA A 119 -12.23 4.42 12.58
CA ALA A 119 -13.22 3.35 12.58
C ALA A 119 -12.89 2.20 13.58
N TYR A 120 -11.81 2.32 14.35
CA TYR A 120 -11.50 1.34 15.39
C TYR A 120 -12.62 1.29 16.43
N ALA A 121 -13.09 0.09 16.77
CA ALA A 121 -14.21 -0.08 17.68
C ALA A 121 -13.85 0.26 19.14
N GLY A 122 -12.56 0.26 19.48
CA GLY A 122 -12.08 0.34 20.86
C GLY A 122 -12.06 -1.02 21.54
N ASP A 123 -11.08 -1.23 22.42
CA ASP A 123 -10.82 -2.52 23.10
C ASP A 123 -12.04 -3.02 23.89
N ASP A 124 -12.83 -2.10 24.46
CA ASP A 124 -14.05 -2.43 25.22
C ASP A 124 -15.20 -2.99 24.36
N ASN A 125 -15.14 -2.83 23.04
CA ASN A 125 -16.18 -3.25 22.09
C ASN A 125 -15.79 -4.48 21.26
N ILE A 126 -14.60 -5.02 21.47
CA ILE A 126 -14.08 -6.20 20.78
C ILE A 126 -13.62 -7.26 21.80
N THR A 127 -13.36 -8.47 21.32
CA THR A 127 -12.72 -9.49 22.15
C THR A 127 -11.20 -9.38 21.99
N VAL A 128 -10.49 -9.03 23.06
CA VAL A 128 -9.03 -9.01 23.10
C VAL A 128 -8.53 -10.33 23.69
N TYR A 129 -7.55 -10.95 23.05
CA TYR A 129 -6.91 -12.18 23.51
C TYR A 129 -5.51 -11.86 24.05
N PRO A 130 -5.37 -11.50 25.34
CA PRO A 130 -4.05 -11.35 25.95
C PRO A 130 -3.31 -12.69 25.93
N HIS A 131 -1.99 -12.67 26.01
CA HIS A 131 -1.22 -13.91 26.08
C HIS A 131 -1.51 -14.65 27.40
N ASP A 132 -2.20 -15.78 27.29
CA ASP A 132 -2.54 -16.68 28.40
C ASP A 132 -2.51 -18.14 27.90
N PRO A 133 -1.32 -18.77 27.87
CA PRO A 133 -1.18 -20.13 27.36
C PRO A 133 -1.93 -21.16 28.22
N GLU A 134 -2.24 -20.86 29.49
CA GLU A 134 -3.01 -21.78 30.34
C GLU A 134 -4.49 -21.78 29.95
N GLN A 135 -5.07 -20.61 29.68
CA GLN A 135 -6.41 -20.50 29.11
C GLN A 135 -6.48 -21.19 27.73
N GLY A 136 -5.46 -21.01 26.89
CA GLY A 136 -5.37 -21.69 25.60
C GLY A 136 -5.33 -23.22 25.75
N LYS A 137 -4.51 -23.74 26.65
CA LYS A 137 -4.44 -25.18 26.97
C LYS A 137 -5.78 -25.73 27.46
N ALA A 138 -6.47 -25.02 28.33
CA ALA A 138 -7.79 -25.42 28.84
C ALA A 138 -8.84 -25.52 27.72
N LEU A 139 -8.87 -24.54 26.80
CA LEU A 139 -9.75 -24.57 25.63
C LEU A 139 -9.44 -25.76 24.71
N LEU A 140 -8.17 -26.13 24.55
CA LEU A 140 -7.78 -27.32 23.79
C LEU A 140 -8.27 -28.61 24.48
N ASP A 141 -8.16 -28.70 25.80
CA ASP A 141 -8.70 -29.84 26.57
C ASP A 141 -10.23 -29.94 26.43
N GLU A 142 -10.94 -28.82 26.52
CA GLU A 142 -12.40 -28.74 26.28
C GLU A 142 -12.79 -29.14 24.85
N ALA A 143 -11.93 -28.83 23.87
CA ALA A 143 -12.08 -29.24 22.48
C ALA A 143 -11.71 -30.72 22.23
N GLY A 144 -11.29 -31.46 23.27
CA GLY A 144 -10.97 -32.88 23.20
C GLY A 144 -9.54 -33.19 22.75
N TRP A 145 -8.66 -32.20 22.74
CA TRP A 145 -7.23 -32.34 22.42
C TRP A 145 -6.41 -32.38 23.69
N THR A 146 -6.06 -33.58 24.14
CA THR A 146 -5.37 -33.78 25.43
C THR A 146 -3.87 -34.00 25.24
N LEU A 147 -3.07 -33.57 26.20
CA LEU A 147 -1.62 -33.80 26.23
C LEU A 147 -1.29 -34.99 27.12
N ALA A 148 -0.80 -36.08 26.54
CA ALA A 148 -0.36 -37.24 27.31
C ALA A 148 0.91 -36.92 28.12
N GLU A 149 1.09 -37.59 29.26
CA GLU A 149 2.28 -37.41 30.10
C GLU A 149 3.57 -37.67 29.30
N GLY A 150 4.48 -36.68 29.29
CA GLY A 150 5.73 -36.73 28.54
C GLY A 150 5.63 -36.49 27.03
N ALA A 151 4.42 -36.28 26.49
CA ALA A 151 4.23 -35.88 25.09
C ALA A 151 4.48 -34.39 24.90
N THR A 152 4.88 -34.00 23.68
CA THR A 152 5.03 -32.60 23.28
C THR A 152 3.76 -32.05 22.63
N TYR A 153 3.03 -32.87 21.90
CA TYR A 153 1.86 -32.44 21.12
C TYR A 153 0.60 -33.19 21.57
N ARG A 154 -0.53 -32.49 21.49
CA ARG A 154 -1.84 -32.98 21.89
C ARG A 154 -2.40 -33.94 20.85
N THR A 155 -3.21 -34.89 21.30
CA THR A 155 -3.94 -35.81 20.42
C THR A 155 -5.42 -35.83 20.75
N ASN A 156 -6.25 -36.11 19.74
CA ASN A 156 -7.68 -36.36 19.93
C ASN A 156 -7.95 -37.81 20.39
N ALA A 157 -9.22 -38.16 20.58
CA ALA A 157 -9.64 -39.51 20.99
C ALA A 157 -9.31 -40.63 19.96
N ASN A 158 -9.08 -40.28 18.69
CA ASN A 158 -8.68 -41.23 17.64
C ASN A 158 -7.16 -41.45 17.61
N GLY A 159 -6.39 -40.66 18.38
CA GLY A 159 -4.93 -40.67 18.37
C GLY A 159 -4.31 -39.79 17.28
N ASP A 160 -5.12 -38.99 16.57
CA ASP A 160 -4.58 -38.01 15.61
C ASP A 160 -3.90 -36.88 16.39
N GLU A 161 -2.75 -36.42 15.89
CA GLU A 161 -2.00 -35.30 16.47
C GLU A 161 -2.63 -33.96 16.06
N LEU A 162 -2.64 -32.99 16.97
CA LEU A 162 -3.03 -31.62 16.69
C LEU A 162 -1.92 -30.93 15.88
N ALA A 163 -1.96 -31.12 14.57
CA ALA A 163 -1.00 -30.55 13.63
C ALA A 163 -1.70 -29.65 12.60
N LEU A 164 -1.11 -28.48 12.33
CA LEU A 164 -1.63 -27.49 11.38
C LEU A 164 -0.53 -27.06 10.40
N LYS A 165 -0.87 -26.98 9.11
CA LYS A 165 0.00 -26.44 8.06
C LYS A 165 0.03 -24.92 8.15
N PHE A 166 1.21 -24.36 8.43
CA PHE A 166 1.44 -22.92 8.54
C PHE A 166 2.26 -22.42 7.34
N THR A 167 1.61 -21.71 6.42
CA THR A 167 2.21 -21.25 5.16
C THR A 167 2.59 -19.77 5.26
N THR A 168 3.80 -19.42 4.85
CA THR A 168 4.22 -18.02 4.71
C THR A 168 5.24 -17.88 3.60
N THR A 169 5.65 -16.66 3.22
CA THR A 169 6.64 -16.52 2.15
C THR A 169 8.07 -16.78 2.65
N THR A 170 9.02 -16.75 1.71
CA THR A 170 10.45 -16.81 1.96
C THR A 170 11.05 -15.50 2.52
N ALA A 171 10.26 -14.47 2.82
CA ALA A 171 10.77 -13.22 3.40
C ALA A 171 11.41 -13.47 4.78
N ALA A 172 12.69 -13.12 4.95
CA ALA A 172 13.45 -13.33 6.19
C ALA A 172 12.77 -12.72 7.43
N PHE A 173 12.15 -11.55 7.24
CA PHE A 173 11.32 -10.89 8.26
C PHE A 173 10.25 -11.84 8.82
N ARG A 174 9.49 -12.52 7.94
CA ARG A 174 8.45 -13.47 8.35
C ARG A 174 9.01 -14.79 8.86
N GLN A 175 10.11 -15.29 8.32
CA GLN A 175 10.76 -16.50 8.84
C GLN A 175 11.16 -16.34 10.32
N THR A 176 11.59 -15.14 10.71
CA THR A 176 12.06 -14.83 12.06
C THR A 176 10.93 -14.93 13.09
N TRP A 177 9.86 -14.15 12.94
CA TRP A 177 8.76 -14.21 13.91
C TRP A 177 7.95 -15.51 13.79
N ALA A 178 7.88 -16.13 12.61
CA ALA A 178 7.20 -17.41 12.42
C ALA A 178 7.81 -18.55 13.25
N ALA A 179 9.14 -18.55 13.43
CA ALA A 179 9.81 -19.54 14.26
C ALA A 179 9.45 -19.36 15.75
N VAL A 180 9.29 -18.11 16.20
CA VAL A 180 8.82 -17.81 17.56
C VAL A 180 7.36 -18.23 17.73
N PHE A 181 6.51 -17.96 16.74
CA PHE A 181 5.12 -18.42 16.74
C PHE A 181 5.00 -19.96 16.79
N GLU A 182 5.81 -20.68 16.00
CA GLU A 182 5.90 -22.15 16.02
C GLU A 182 6.27 -22.67 17.42
N GLN A 183 7.23 -22.04 18.09
CA GLN A 183 7.59 -22.39 19.46
C GLN A 183 6.43 -22.16 20.45
N GLN A 184 5.76 -21.01 20.38
CA GLN A 184 4.62 -20.69 21.23
C GLN A 184 3.47 -21.69 21.06
N MET A 185 3.21 -22.12 19.82
CA MET A 185 2.20 -23.16 19.56
C MET A 185 2.61 -24.51 20.13
N ALA A 186 3.88 -24.90 20.02
CA ALA A 186 4.39 -26.14 20.63
C ALA A 186 4.28 -26.12 22.16
N GLU A 187 4.47 -24.98 22.82
CA GLU A 187 4.27 -24.81 24.27
C GLU A 187 2.82 -25.03 24.72
N CYS A 188 1.86 -24.79 23.83
CA CYS A 188 0.45 -25.14 24.02
C CYS A 188 0.09 -26.56 23.56
N GLY A 189 1.05 -27.32 23.02
CA GLY A 189 0.88 -28.67 22.52
C GLY A 189 0.30 -28.75 21.11
N VAL A 190 0.42 -27.69 20.31
CA VAL A 190 0.00 -27.63 18.90
C VAL A 190 1.24 -27.75 18.01
N ARG A 191 1.24 -28.69 17.06
CA ARG A 191 2.33 -28.78 16.07
C ARG A 191 2.03 -27.88 14.88
N LEU A 192 2.94 -26.95 14.57
CA LEU A 192 2.91 -26.27 13.28
C LEU A 192 3.87 -26.92 12.30
N LEU A 193 3.37 -27.22 11.10
CA LEU A 193 4.19 -27.62 9.96
C LEU A 193 4.42 -26.37 9.11
N ARG A 194 5.59 -25.74 9.28
CA ARG A 194 5.90 -24.46 8.64
C ARG A 194 6.40 -24.66 7.20
N PHE A 195 5.76 -23.99 6.25
CA PHE A 195 6.10 -24.00 4.83
C PHE A 195 6.42 -22.59 4.33
N HIS A 196 7.57 -22.46 3.66
CA HIS A 196 7.98 -21.22 3.01
C HIS A 196 7.79 -21.32 1.51
N VAL A 197 6.95 -20.45 0.95
CA VAL A 197 6.60 -20.43 -0.48
C VAL A 197 7.05 -19.13 -1.16
N PRO A 198 7.29 -19.11 -2.48
CA PRO A 198 7.49 -17.86 -3.20
C PRO A 198 6.27 -16.94 -3.09
N ALA A 199 6.49 -15.62 -3.02
CA ALA A 199 5.40 -14.63 -2.98
C ALA A 199 4.47 -14.75 -4.21
N ALA A 200 5.04 -14.97 -5.40
CA ALA A 200 4.28 -15.18 -6.64
C ALA A 200 3.37 -16.42 -6.60
N TRP A 201 3.62 -17.38 -5.71
CA TRP A 201 2.72 -18.51 -5.50
C TRP A 201 1.63 -18.17 -4.48
N LEU A 202 1.99 -17.56 -3.35
CA LEU A 202 1.00 -17.24 -2.30
C LEU A 202 -0.06 -16.24 -2.79
N PHE A 203 0.38 -15.24 -3.56
CA PHE A 203 -0.47 -14.16 -4.11
C PHE A 203 -0.80 -14.35 -5.60
N GLY A 204 -0.58 -15.54 -6.15
CA GLY A 204 -0.88 -15.81 -7.55
C GLY A 204 -2.39 -15.98 -7.79
N ASP A 205 -2.88 -15.56 -8.95
CA ASP A 205 -4.31 -15.60 -9.30
C ASP A 205 -4.89 -17.03 -9.34
N THR A 206 -4.03 -18.04 -9.52
CA THR A 206 -4.43 -19.46 -9.64
C THR A 206 -3.88 -20.37 -8.54
N THR A 207 -3.27 -19.79 -7.51
CA THR A 207 -2.57 -20.51 -6.44
C THR A 207 -2.77 -19.82 -5.08
N GLY A 208 -2.35 -20.47 -4.00
CA GLY A 208 -2.30 -19.85 -2.67
C GLY A 208 -3.64 -19.28 -2.22
N LEU A 209 -3.68 -17.98 -1.89
CA LEU A 209 -4.84 -17.32 -1.29
C LEU A 209 -6.08 -17.30 -2.22
N ALA A 210 -5.89 -17.02 -3.51
CA ALA A 210 -6.99 -16.90 -4.49
C ALA A 210 -7.78 -18.21 -4.64
N HIS A 211 -7.10 -19.34 -4.47
CA HIS A 211 -7.67 -20.68 -4.54
C HIS A 211 -7.88 -21.32 -3.17
N ARG A 212 -7.65 -20.57 -2.08
CA ARG A 212 -7.78 -21.05 -0.71
C ARG A 212 -6.95 -22.32 -0.45
N ASP A 213 -5.76 -22.40 -1.04
CA ASP A 213 -4.81 -23.51 -0.91
C ASP A 213 -3.88 -23.28 0.28
N PHE A 214 -4.47 -23.26 1.48
CA PHE A 214 -3.77 -23.16 2.76
C PHE A 214 -4.68 -23.63 3.91
N GLU A 215 -4.08 -24.02 5.04
CA GLU A 215 -4.81 -24.18 6.31
C GLU A 215 -4.65 -22.92 7.15
N MET A 216 -3.39 -22.55 7.44
CA MET A 216 -3.03 -21.25 8.00
C MET A 216 -2.06 -20.52 7.07
N ALA A 217 -2.26 -19.22 6.87
CA ALA A 217 -1.42 -18.40 6.02
C ALA A 217 -1.03 -17.09 6.72
N ALA A 218 0.27 -16.82 6.81
CA ALA A 218 0.80 -15.58 7.37
C ALA A 218 1.33 -14.64 6.28
N TYR A 219 0.80 -13.43 6.25
CA TYR A 219 1.18 -12.37 5.33
C TYR A 219 0.78 -11.01 5.91
N ALA A 220 0.91 -9.95 5.11
CA ALA A 220 0.60 -8.60 5.54
C ALA A 220 -0.49 -7.95 4.69
N PHE A 221 -1.35 -7.17 5.33
CA PHE A 221 -2.26 -6.23 4.68
C PHE A 221 -1.71 -4.80 4.74
N THR A 222 -2.17 -3.95 3.82
CA THR A 222 -1.92 -2.51 3.85
C THR A 222 -3.20 -1.81 4.29
N GLY A 223 -3.18 -1.22 5.48
CA GLY A 223 -4.26 -0.36 5.97
C GLY A 223 -4.38 0.91 5.13
N GLN A 224 -5.59 1.45 5.06
CA GLN A 224 -5.95 2.63 4.27
C GLN A 224 -6.76 3.60 5.14
N PRO A 225 -6.74 4.91 4.88
CA PRO A 225 -7.57 5.88 5.62
C PRO A 225 -9.08 5.60 5.49
N ASP A 226 -9.49 5.05 4.34
CA ASP A 226 -10.79 4.39 4.21
C ASP A 226 -10.62 2.87 4.38
N PRO A 227 -11.10 2.27 5.48
CA PRO A 227 -10.65 0.93 5.86
C PRO A 227 -11.16 -0.22 4.98
N GLY A 228 -12.10 0.03 4.06
CA GLY A 228 -12.60 -1.01 3.16
C GLY A 228 -13.20 -2.21 3.92
N GLY A 229 -12.94 -3.42 3.40
CA GLY A 229 -13.20 -4.68 4.12
C GLY A 229 -14.27 -5.58 3.50
N GLN A 230 -15.20 -5.05 2.71
CA GLN A 230 -16.26 -5.86 2.09
C GLN A 230 -15.68 -7.03 1.28
N SER A 231 -14.66 -6.80 0.44
CA SER A 231 -14.03 -7.86 -0.38
C SER A 231 -13.38 -8.98 0.44
N VAL A 232 -13.04 -8.73 1.70
CA VAL A 232 -12.29 -9.66 2.56
C VAL A 232 -13.20 -10.33 3.60
N TYR A 233 -14.22 -9.64 4.09
CA TYR A 233 -15.02 -10.07 5.25
C TYR A 233 -16.48 -10.41 4.91
N ALA A 234 -16.98 -10.06 3.72
CA ALA A 234 -18.33 -10.41 3.33
C ALA A 234 -18.45 -11.88 2.88
N CYS A 235 -19.60 -12.49 3.15
CA CYS A 235 -19.87 -13.89 2.83
C CYS A 235 -19.87 -14.16 1.31
N ASP A 236 -20.33 -13.21 0.51
CA ASP A 236 -20.42 -13.32 -0.96
C ASP A 236 -19.10 -13.02 -1.66
N GLN A 237 -18.01 -12.83 -0.90
CA GLN A 237 -16.67 -12.58 -1.40
C GLN A 237 -15.73 -13.76 -1.18
N ILE A 238 -16.28 -14.94 -0.86
CA ILE A 238 -15.52 -16.18 -0.68
C ILE A 238 -15.21 -16.79 -2.05
N PRO A 239 -13.93 -16.98 -2.40
CA PRO A 239 -13.55 -17.68 -3.63
C PRO A 239 -13.99 -19.15 -3.59
N LEU A 240 -14.75 -19.55 -4.61
CA LEU A 240 -15.27 -20.92 -4.75
C LEU A 240 -15.17 -21.40 -6.21
N PRO A 241 -15.00 -22.70 -6.47
CA PRO A 241 -15.06 -23.23 -7.83
C PRO A 241 -16.34 -22.84 -8.59
N GLU A 242 -17.46 -22.68 -7.89
CA GLU A 242 -18.78 -22.35 -8.44
C GLU A 242 -18.88 -20.91 -8.96
N ASN A 243 -18.15 -19.97 -8.35
CA ASN A 243 -18.11 -18.57 -8.77
C ASN A 243 -16.84 -18.24 -9.58
N GLY A 244 -16.07 -19.26 -9.97
CA GLY A 244 -14.82 -19.08 -10.72
C GLY A 244 -13.69 -18.46 -9.89
N TRP A 245 -13.66 -18.72 -8.59
CA TRP A 245 -12.66 -18.20 -7.64
C TRP A 245 -12.71 -16.68 -7.46
N ALA A 246 -13.87 -16.07 -7.66
CA ALA A 246 -14.06 -14.63 -7.46
C ALA A 246 -14.16 -14.28 -5.96
N GLY A 247 -13.58 -13.14 -5.57
CA GLY A 247 -13.59 -12.61 -4.20
C GLY A 247 -12.21 -12.62 -3.54
N GLN A 248 -12.09 -12.04 -2.33
CA GLN A 248 -10.83 -11.99 -1.57
C GLN A 248 -10.94 -12.55 -0.14
N ASN A 249 -12.11 -13.08 0.25
CA ASN A 249 -12.30 -13.74 1.54
C ASN A 249 -11.71 -15.15 1.50
N GLY A 250 -10.37 -15.23 1.49
CA GLY A 250 -9.62 -16.49 1.43
C GLY A 250 -9.81 -17.38 2.66
N MET A 251 -10.15 -16.78 3.80
CA MET A 251 -10.46 -17.49 5.06
C MET A 251 -11.70 -18.38 4.93
N GLY A 252 -12.59 -18.10 3.98
CA GLY A 252 -13.89 -18.77 3.90
C GLY A 252 -14.76 -18.49 5.12
N TRP A 253 -14.57 -17.34 5.77
CA TRP A 253 -15.35 -16.93 6.94
C TRP A 253 -16.67 -16.29 6.50
N CYS A 254 -17.78 -16.75 7.07
CA CYS A 254 -19.09 -16.16 6.84
C CYS A 254 -19.89 -16.04 8.13
N ASN A 255 -19.96 -14.81 8.65
CA ASN A 255 -20.93 -14.40 9.66
C ASN A 255 -21.92 -13.42 8.98
N PRO A 256 -23.22 -13.75 8.89
CA PRO A 256 -24.20 -12.90 8.20
C PRO A 256 -24.32 -11.49 8.79
N GLU A 257 -24.24 -11.33 10.11
CA GLU A 257 -24.30 -10.01 10.77
C GLU A 257 -23.08 -9.17 10.40
N ALA A 258 -21.88 -9.75 10.48
CA ALA A 258 -20.64 -9.09 10.08
C ALA A 258 -20.64 -8.73 8.58
N SER A 259 -21.13 -9.63 7.74
CA SER A 259 -21.24 -9.46 6.29
C SER A 259 -22.20 -8.33 5.92
N ASP A 260 -23.37 -8.27 6.55
CA ASP A 260 -24.33 -7.17 6.32
C ASP A 260 -23.78 -5.84 6.82
N ALA A 261 -23.13 -5.85 7.99
CA ALA A 261 -22.52 -4.67 8.57
C ALA A 261 -21.37 -4.13 7.69
N ILE A 262 -20.43 -4.97 7.25
CA ILE A 262 -19.29 -4.49 6.46
C ILE A 262 -19.74 -3.94 5.10
N LYS A 263 -20.75 -4.57 4.47
CA LYS A 263 -21.39 -4.02 3.26
C LYS A 263 -22.00 -2.65 3.52
N LYS A 264 -22.74 -2.47 4.62
CA LYS A 264 -23.27 -1.14 4.98
C LYS A 264 -22.15 -0.14 5.25
N ALA A 265 -21.09 -0.54 5.95
CA ALA A 265 -19.94 0.32 6.25
C ALA A 265 -19.22 0.81 4.98
N ASN A 266 -19.10 -0.04 3.95
CA ASN A 266 -18.45 0.33 2.69
C ASN A 266 -19.38 1.03 1.67
N ASN A 267 -20.69 0.99 1.85
CA ASN A 267 -21.66 1.57 0.91
C ASN A 267 -22.56 2.66 1.51
N SER A 268 -22.23 3.18 2.70
CA SER A 268 -22.91 4.35 3.29
C SER A 268 -22.04 5.60 3.14
N LEU A 269 -22.68 6.76 2.93
CA LEU A 269 -21.98 8.02 2.68
C LEU A 269 -21.54 8.73 3.96
N LEU A 270 -22.35 8.66 5.02
CA LEU A 270 -22.14 9.42 6.25
C LEU A 270 -21.29 8.64 7.24
N ARG A 271 -20.26 9.28 7.81
CA ARG A 271 -19.33 8.63 8.73
C ARG A 271 -20.03 8.08 9.99
N GLU A 272 -21.00 8.82 10.51
CA GLU A 272 -21.80 8.40 11.68
C GLU A 272 -22.64 7.14 11.42
N GLU A 273 -23.02 6.87 10.16
CA GLU A 273 -23.69 5.63 9.78
C GLU A 273 -22.71 4.46 9.66
N ARG A 274 -21.47 4.74 9.23
CA ARG A 274 -20.42 3.74 8.99
C ARG A 274 -19.78 3.21 10.28
N LYS A 275 -19.47 4.09 11.24
CA LYS A 275 -18.75 3.71 12.48
C LYS A 275 -19.42 2.56 13.26
N PRO A 276 -20.75 2.58 13.51
CA PRO A 276 -21.40 1.47 14.20
C PRO A 276 -21.33 0.15 13.43
N GLN A 277 -21.33 0.20 12.09
CA GLN A 277 -21.23 -1.01 11.26
C GLN A 277 -19.83 -1.62 11.31
N TYR A 278 -18.77 -0.79 11.25
CA TYR A 278 -17.42 -1.28 11.49
C TYR A 278 -17.24 -1.87 12.89
N ALA A 279 -17.90 -1.31 13.91
CA ALA A 279 -17.86 -1.87 15.26
C ALA A 279 -18.51 -3.26 15.34
N ILE A 280 -19.66 -3.46 14.68
CA ILE A 280 -20.30 -4.78 14.56
C ILE A 280 -19.36 -5.77 13.87
N THR A 281 -18.80 -5.42 12.71
CA THR A 281 -17.88 -6.31 11.99
C THR A 281 -16.67 -6.70 12.84
N GLN A 282 -16.03 -5.75 13.53
CA GLN A 282 -14.88 -6.03 14.40
C GLN A 282 -15.24 -6.90 15.60
N ARG A 283 -16.40 -6.70 16.21
CA ARG A 283 -16.88 -7.52 17.34
C ARG A 283 -17.07 -8.97 16.91
N GLU A 284 -17.83 -9.21 15.83
CA GLU A 284 -18.05 -10.56 15.32
C GLU A 284 -16.75 -11.22 14.84
N PHE A 285 -15.91 -10.45 14.13
CA PHE A 285 -14.58 -10.88 13.71
C PHE A 285 -13.71 -11.36 14.88
N THR A 286 -13.62 -10.57 15.95
CA THR A 286 -12.80 -10.93 17.12
C THR A 286 -13.43 -12.04 17.97
N GLN A 287 -14.75 -12.18 17.98
CA GLN A 287 -15.41 -13.31 18.64
C GLN A 287 -15.19 -14.63 17.91
N GLU A 288 -15.16 -14.62 16.58
CA GLU A 288 -14.99 -15.86 15.80
C GLU A 288 -13.54 -16.15 15.41
N VAL A 289 -12.63 -15.19 15.47
CA VAL A 289 -11.19 -15.34 15.17
C VAL A 289 -10.94 -16.08 13.84
N PRO A 290 -11.48 -15.61 12.70
CA PRO A 290 -11.14 -16.18 11.39
C PRO A 290 -9.69 -15.87 10.98
N MET A 291 -9.09 -14.87 11.63
CA MET A 291 -7.70 -14.43 11.50
C MET A 291 -7.20 -14.00 12.87
N ILE A 292 -5.90 -14.17 13.13
CA ILE A 292 -5.20 -13.59 14.28
C ILE A 292 -4.42 -12.36 13.79
N PRO A 293 -4.86 -11.13 14.12
CA PRO A 293 -4.04 -9.93 13.93
C PRO A 293 -2.79 -10.00 14.82
N LEU A 294 -1.63 -9.65 14.28
CA LEU A 294 -0.37 -9.70 15.03
C LEU A 294 0.12 -8.30 15.38
N PHE A 295 0.68 -7.58 14.41
CA PHE A 295 1.29 -6.28 14.64
C PHE A 295 1.49 -5.46 13.36
N ASN A 296 1.48 -4.13 13.49
CA ASN A 296 1.98 -3.22 12.46
C ASN A 296 3.49 -3.43 12.25
N ARG A 297 3.93 -3.36 10.99
CA ARG A 297 5.33 -3.12 10.68
C ARG A 297 5.70 -1.68 11.07
N THR A 298 6.97 -1.33 10.98
CA THR A 298 7.47 0.01 11.32
C THR A 298 7.85 0.79 10.08
N ASP A 299 7.44 2.05 10.01
CA ASP A 299 8.10 3.05 9.18
C ASP A 299 9.17 3.74 10.03
N THR A 300 10.40 3.78 9.54
CA THR A 300 11.54 4.35 10.28
C THR A 300 12.06 5.59 9.57
N TYR A 301 12.28 6.64 10.35
CA TYR A 301 12.83 7.91 9.89
C TYR A 301 14.02 8.28 10.77
N ALA A 302 14.96 9.02 10.21
CA ALA A 302 16.05 9.60 10.97
C ALA A 302 16.41 10.98 10.42
N VAL A 303 16.62 11.94 11.32
CA VAL A 303 16.96 13.33 10.99
C VAL A 303 18.22 13.80 11.71
N SER A 304 18.93 14.79 11.16
CA SER A 304 20.04 15.46 11.85
C SER A 304 19.61 15.98 13.23
N ALA A 305 20.53 16.02 14.20
CA ALA A 305 20.23 16.61 15.50
C ALA A 305 19.81 18.09 15.39
N GLY A 306 18.80 18.47 16.16
CA GLY A 306 18.27 19.84 16.16
C GLY A 306 17.42 20.16 14.93
N PHE A 307 16.93 19.14 14.23
CA PHE A 307 15.91 19.28 13.21
C PHE A 307 14.56 19.59 13.86
N GLU A 308 13.90 20.63 13.37
CA GLU A 308 12.60 21.09 13.86
C GLU A 308 11.53 20.89 12.77
N GLY A 309 10.31 20.55 13.19
CA GLY A 309 9.14 20.48 12.31
C GLY A 309 9.00 19.19 11.48
N PHE A 310 9.90 18.21 11.59
CA PHE A 310 9.71 16.90 10.95
C PHE A 310 8.71 16.06 11.76
N GLU A 311 7.54 15.78 11.19
CA GLU A 311 6.41 15.21 11.92
C GLU A 311 5.71 14.10 11.12
N PRO A 312 6.33 12.92 10.97
CA PRO A 312 5.65 11.74 10.42
C PRO A 312 4.44 11.39 11.29
N ARG A 313 3.41 10.85 10.64
CA ARG A 313 2.15 10.44 11.27
C ARG A 313 1.69 9.10 10.68
N PRO A 314 1.20 8.15 11.49
CA PRO A 314 0.59 6.93 10.98
C PRO A 314 -0.48 7.22 9.92
N GLY A 315 -0.54 6.43 8.85
CA GLY A 315 -1.53 6.61 7.79
C GLY A 315 -1.30 7.80 6.85
N GLN A 316 -0.37 8.71 7.16
CA GLN A 316 0.05 9.77 6.25
C GLN A 316 1.04 9.21 5.22
N GLN A 317 0.58 9.03 3.99
CA GLN A 317 1.38 8.38 2.95
C GLN A 317 2.67 9.14 2.59
N PHE A 318 2.64 10.47 2.67
CA PHE A 318 3.76 11.33 2.27
C PHE A 318 4.24 12.17 3.44
N VAL A 319 5.43 11.84 3.94
CA VAL A 319 5.98 12.41 5.18
C VAL A 319 6.31 13.91 5.06
N ASN A 320 6.48 14.41 3.84
CA ASN A 320 6.84 15.80 3.56
C ASN A 320 5.65 16.75 3.44
N TYR A 321 4.45 16.36 3.88
CA TYR A 321 3.25 17.20 3.84
C TYR A 321 3.43 18.55 4.56
N ASN A 322 4.30 18.60 5.58
CA ASN A 322 4.59 19.79 6.37
C ASN A 322 6.01 20.34 6.12
N ALA A 323 6.60 20.10 4.95
CA ALA A 323 7.98 20.51 4.64
C ALA A 323 8.24 22.02 4.78
N ASN A 324 7.21 22.87 4.73
CA ASN A 324 7.33 24.30 5.00
C ASN A 324 7.75 24.62 6.45
N ALA A 325 7.48 23.73 7.40
CA ALA A 325 7.83 23.91 8.81
C ALA A 325 9.25 23.43 9.16
N TRP A 326 9.94 22.78 8.22
CA TRP A 326 11.23 22.14 8.49
C TRP A 326 12.36 23.16 8.65
N ALA A 327 13.14 23.01 9.72
CA ALA A 327 14.27 23.89 10.01
C ALA A 327 15.41 23.17 10.74
N ILE A 328 16.64 23.66 10.53
CA ILE A 328 17.77 23.39 11.41
C ILE A 328 18.39 24.74 11.76
N SER A 329 18.42 25.08 13.05
CA SER A 329 18.84 26.41 13.51
C SER A 329 20.21 26.81 12.93
N GLY A 330 20.25 27.97 12.27
CA GLY A 330 21.47 28.54 11.68
C GLY A 330 21.86 27.97 10.31
N ARG A 331 21.02 27.11 9.71
CA ARG A 331 21.20 26.60 8.34
C ARG A 331 20.11 27.13 7.42
N ASP A 332 20.48 27.38 6.18
CA ASP A 332 19.57 27.81 5.11
C ASP A 332 19.20 26.66 4.16
N THR A 333 19.79 25.47 4.35
CA THR A 333 19.68 24.33 3.45
C THR A 333 19.50 23.04 4.23
N ILE A 334 18.47 22.29 3.87
CA ILE A 334 18.21 20.90 4.30
C ILE A 334 18.49 19.96 3.14
N VAL A 335 19.14 18.83 3.42
CA VAL A 335 19.40 17.78 2.42
C VAL A 335 18.56 16.53 2.73
N TYR A 336 17.73 16.10 1.80
CA TYR A 336 16.88 14.90 1.90
C TYR A 336 17.48 13.78 1.04
N GLY A 337 17.90 12.68 1.66
CA GLY A 337 18.54 11.55 0.97
C GLY A 337 17.51 10.61 0.35
N PHE A 338 17.57 10.43 -0.97
CA PHE A 338 16.75 9.49 -1.73
C PHE A 338 17.62 8.38 -2.30
N THR A 339 17.17 7.12 -2.21
CA THR A 339 17.88 5.97 -2.81
C THR A 339 17.48 5.69 -4.26
N GLN A 340 16.44 6.37 -4.75
CA GLN A 340 15.93 6.26 -6.09
C GLN A 340 15.69 7.66 -6.65
N GLU A 341 15.87 7.80 -7.96
CA GLU A 341 15.57 9.03 -8.67
C GLU A 341 14.18 8.93 -9.32
N PRO A 342 13.34 9.98 -9.25
CA PRO A 342 12.09 10.02 -10.00
C PRO A 342 12.31 9.85 -11.51
N ALA A 343 11.53 9.01 -12.18
CA ALA A 343 11.59 8.92 -13.65
C ALA A 343 10.96 10.15 -14.32
N SER A 344 9.93 10.71 -13.69
CA SER A 344 9.19 11.90 -14.12
C SER A 344 8.57 12.58 -12.90
N LEU A 345 8.32 13.88 -12.99
CA LEU A 345 7.52 14.65 -12.02
C LEU A 345 6.05 14.80 -12.46
N PHE A 346 5.64 14.13 -13.54
CA PHE A 346 4.25 14.10 -13.98
C PHE A 346 3.45 13.01 -13.26
N SER A 347 2.66 13.39 -12.26
CA SER A 347 1.93 12.45 -11.39
C SER A 347 0.95 11.54 -12.12
N LEU A 348 0.44 11.96 -13.30
CA LEU A 348 -0.52 11.16 -14.08
C LEU A 348 0.06 9.84 -14.60
N VAL A 349 1.37 9.80 -14.88
CA VAL A 349 2.06 8.63 -15.46
C VAL A 349 3.17 8.08 -14.57
N GLU A 350 3.53 8.78 -13.50
CA GLU A 350 4.51 8.35 -12.50
C GLU A 350 3.96 8.60 -11.09
N SER A 351 3.55 7.52 -10.43
CA SER A 351 2.93 7.55 -9.10
C SER A 351 3.77 6.84 -8.03
N GLY A 352 5.03 6.51 -8.34
CA GLY A 352 5.97 5.94 -7.39
C GLY A 352 6.21 6.86 -6.21
N GLN A 353 6.37 6.27 -5.01
CA GLN A 353 6.50 7.00 -3.74
C GLN A 353 7.56 8.11 -3.80
N THR A 354 8.74 7.81 -4.36
CA THR A 354 9.85 8.75 -4.55
C THR A 354 9.46 9.95 -5.43
N ALA A 355 8.75 9.70 -6.53
CA ALA A 355 8.34 10.75 -7.46
C ALA A 355 7.27 11.65 -6.82
N VAL A 356 6.32 11.07 -6.10
CA VAL A 356 5.30 11.84 -5.40
C VAL A 356 5.90 12.67 -4.28
N LEU A 357 6.85 12.15 -3.49
CA LEU A 357 7.58 12.92 -2.47
C LEU A 357 8.34 14.11 -3.08
N ALA A 358 9.01 13.93 -4.23
CA ALA A 358 9.70 15.03 -4.91
C ALA A 358 8.71 16.06 -5.48
N ASN A 359 7.66 15.60 -6.17
CA ASN A 359 6.69 16.47 -6.83
C ASN A 359 5.79 17.19 -5.82
N SER A 360 5.50 16.62 -4.64
CA SER A 360 4.66 17.27 -3.63
C SER A 360 5.34 18.47 -2.98
N LEU A 361 6.67 18.57 -3.02
CA LEU A 361 7.37 19.81 -2.68
C LEU A 361 6.99 20.96 -3.62
N ILE A 362 6.69 20.64 -4.88
CA ILE A 362 6.34 21.58 -5.95
C ILE A 362 4.84 21.86 -5.95
N GLN A 363 4.00 20.81 -5.92
CA GLN A 363 2.55 20.93 -6.04
C GLN A 363 1.84 21.18 -4.70
N GLY A 364 2.44 20.78 -3.59
CA GLY A 364 1.78 20.76 -2.29
C GLY A 364 0.70 19.68 -2.21
N PHE A 365 -0.16 19.78 -1.18
CA PHE A 365 -1.30 18.88 -0.98
C PHE A 365 -2.61 19.66 -0.85
N ALA A 366 -3.66 19.16 -1.46
CA ALA A 366 -5.05 19.56 -1.25
C ALA A 366 -5.61 19.02 0.07
N TRP A 367 -5.21 17.80 0.44
CA TRP A 367 -5.60 17.11 1.67
C TRP A 367 -4.49 16.15 2.11
N THR A 368 -4.58 15.70 3.36
CA THR A 368 -3.66 14.75 4.01
C THR A 368 -4.47 13.58 4.60
N SER A 369 -3.80 12.53 5.04
CA SER A 369 -4.38 11.33 5.65
C SER A 369 -3.82 11.04 7.05
N LEU A 370 -3.57 12.09 7.83
CA LEU A 370 -2.95 12.02 9.16
C LEU A 370 -3.75 11.10 10.09
N ASN A 371 -3.08 10.13 10.70
CA ASN A 371 -3.69 9.13 11.60
C ASN A 371 -4.85 8.37 10.94
N TYR A 372 -4.71 8.04 9.65
CA TYR A 372 -5.74 7.36 8.85
C TYR A 372 -7.03 8.17 8.69
N ASP A 373 -6.97 9.49 8.85
CA ASP A 373 -8.13 10.35 8.66
C ASP A 373 -7.82 11.44 7.63
N PHE A 374 -8.77 11.69 6.74
CA PHE A 374 -8.62 12.72 5.73
C PHE A 374 -8.77 14.09 6.36
N ALA A 375 -7.80 14.98 6.14
CA ALA A 375 -7.84 16.36 6.60
C ALA A 375 -7.51 17.33 5.46
N PRO A 376 -8.25 18.44 5.32
CA PRO A 376 -7.99 19.42 4.27
C PRO A 376 -6.66 20.15 4.51
N LEU A 377 -5.96 20.52 3.44
CA LEU A 377 -4.76 21.36 3.48
C LEU A 377 -4.91 22.59 2.57
N ALA A 378 -4.80 22.45 1.25
CA ALA A 378 -5.13 23.53 0.31
C ALA A 378 -6.63 23.63 0.00
N LEU A 379 -7.41 22.58 0.28
CA LEU A 379 -8.87 22.70 0.37
C LEU A 379 -9.24 23.48 1.63
N LYS A 380 -10.28 24.32 1.57
CA LYS A 380 -10.80 25.01 2.76
C LYS A 380 -11.42 24.01 3.75
N GLN A 381 -12.14 23.04 3.21
CA GLN A 381 -12.78 21.91 3.90
C GLN A 381 -12.90 20.75 2.92
N LEU A 382 -12.99 19.51 3.42
CA LEU A 382 -13.34 18.38 2.56
C LEU A 382 -14.80 18.54 2.06
N PRO A 383 -15.09 18.28 0.78
CA PRO A 383 -16.43 18.43 0.24
C PRO A 383 -17.29 17.22 0.59
N THR A 384 -17.78 17.18 1.83
CA THR A 384 -18.61 16.09 2.35
C THR A 384 -20.04 16.55 2.58
N LEU A 385 -20.96 15.60 2.76
CA LEU A 385 -22.33 15.87 3.22
C LEU A 385 -22.31 16.54 4.59
N GLU A 386 -21.39 16.14 5.47
CA GLU A 386 -21.24 16.68 6.82
C GLU A 386 -20.77 18.15 6.82
N SER A 387 -19.91 18.56 5.87
CA SER A 387 -19.50 19.96 5.74
C SER A 387 -20.54 20.83 5.04
N GLY A 388 -21.55 20.22 4.42
CA GLY A 388 -22.58 20.90 3.61
C GLY A 388 -22.09 21.36 2.24
N LEU A 389 -20.85 21.04 1.87
CA LEU A 389 -20.28 21.30 0.55
C LEU A 389 -20.67 20.23 -0.48
N THR A 390 -21.21 19.10 -0.03
CA THR A 390 -21.88 18.13 -0.90
C THR A 390 -23.35 18.01 -0.57
N THR A 391 -24.17 17.82 -1.59
CA THR A 391 -25.59 17.51 -1.49
C THR A 391 -25.91 16.20 -2.22
N ASN A 392 -26.95 15.50 -1.78
CA ASN A 392 -27.44 14.28 -2.42
C ASN A 392 -28.91 14.47 -2.84
N HIS A 393 -29.12 14.91 -4.08
CA HIS A 393 -30.41 15.34 -4.60
C HIS A 393 -31.22 14.19 -5.20
N ASP A 394 -32.54 14.33 -5.18
CA ASP A 394 -33.46 13.51 -5.95
C ASP A 394 -33.54 14.07 -7.38
N VAL A 395 -33.18 13.27 -8.37
CA VAL A 395 -33.25 13.63 -9.79
C VAL A 395 -34.09 12.61 -10.55
N ALA A 396 -35.02 13.10 -11.37
CA ALA A 396 -35.79 12.26 -12.27
C ALA A 396 -34.96 11.92 -13.50
N VAL A 397 -34.69 10.64 -13.71
CA VAL A 397 -34.01 10.09 -14.89
C VAL A 397 -35.02 9.52 -15.88
N LYS A 398 -34.69 9.63 -17.18
CA LYS A 398 -35.51 9.17 -18.31
C LYS A 398 -34.69 8.30 -19.26
N GLU A 399 -35.39 7.68 -20.21
CA GLU A 399 -34.77 6.85 -21.25
C GLU A 399 -33.65 7.63 -21.97
N GLY A 400 -32.49 7.00 -22.14
CA GLY A 400 -31.29 7.57 -22.73
C GLY A 400 -30.36 8.29 -21.75
N ASP A 401 -30.75 8.53 -20.49
CA ASP A 401 -29.85 9.12 -19.49
C ASP A 401 -28.76 8.12 -19.09
N ARG A 402 -27.53 8.60 -18.89
CA ARG A 402 -26.45 7.81 -18.29
C ARG A 402 -26.66 7.73 -16.78
N VAL A 403 -26.67 6.52 -16.22
CA VAL A 403 -26.89 6.26 -14.79
C VAL A 403 -26.03 5.10 -14.31
N VAL A 404 -25.96 4.90 -12.99
CA VAL A 404 -25.42 3.68 -12.39
C VAL A 404 -26.56 2.69 -12.16
N ASP A 405 -26.41 1.48 -12.71
CA ASP A 405 -27.37 0.40 -12.51
C ASP A 405 -27.26 -0.22 -11.10
N ALA A 406 -28.19 -1.10 -10.75
CA ALA A 406 -28.21 -1.76 -9.44
C ALA A 406 -27.01 -2.70 -9.19
N SER A 407 -26.19 -2.97 -10.19
CA SER A 407 -24.94 -3.75 -10.08
C SER A 407 -23.70 -2.86 -10.00
N GLY A 408 -23.85 -1.53 -10.02
CA GLY A 408 -22.75 -0.57 -9.97
C GLY A 408 -22.15 -0.22 -11.34
N ASN A 409 -22.72 -0.70 -12.45
CA ASN A 409 -22.22 -0.40 -13.79
C ASN A 409 -22.81 0.91 -14.33
N ILE A 410 -22.00 1.66 -15.07
CA ILE A 410 -22.49 2.83 -15.81
C ILE A 410 -23.17 2.35 -17.09
N VAL A 411 -24.45 2.68 -17.26
CA VAL A 411 -25.28 2.26 -18.39
C VAL A 411 -26.10 3.42 -18.94
N GLU A 412 -26.56 3.27 -20.19
CA GLU A 412 -27.64 4.09 -20.73
C GLU A 412 -28.98 3.50 -20.27
N LEU A 413 -29.83 4.32 -19.67
CA LEU A 413 -31.11 3.89 -19.10
C LEU A 413 -32.08 3.50 -20.22
N ALA A 414 -32.49 2.24 -20.24
CA ALA A 414 -33.44 1.68 -21.20
C ALA A 414 -34.40 0.69 -20.52
N ASN A 415 -35.47 0.31 -21.21
CA ASN A 415 -36.44 -0.65 -20.68
C ASN A 415 -35.75 -1.95 -20.23
N GLY A 416 -36.04 -2.41 -19.01
CA GLY A 416 -35.46 -3.61 -18.41
C GLY A 416 -34.19 -3.36 -17.60
N VAL A 417 -33.57 -2.18 -17.66
CA VAL A 417 -32.44 -1.82 -16.80
C VAL A 417 -32.94 -1.66 -15.37
N LYS A 418 -32.22 -2.28 -14.42
CA LYS A 418 -32.52 -2.16 -12.98
C LYS A 418 -31.63 -1.10 -12.35
N VAL A 419 -32.23 -0.17 -11.63
CA VAL A 419 -31.54 0.93 -10.94
C VAL A 419 -31.96 0.99 -9.47
N VAL A 420 -31.17 1.64 -8.63
CA VAL A 420 -31.56 1.97 -7.25
C VAL A 420 -32.27 3.33 -7.26
N ASN A 421 -33.53 3.37 -6.86
CA ASN A 421 -34.31 4.61 -6.77
C ASN A 421 -33.88 5.47 -5.57
N ALA A 422 -34.44 6.67 -5.45
CA ALA A 422 -34.13 7.61 -4.37
C ALA A 422 -34.53 7.10 -2.97
N GLN A 423 -35.36 6.07 -2.88
CA GLN A 423 -35.76 5.40 -1.64
C GLN A 423 -34.80 4.24 -1.27
N GLY A 424 -33.81 3.93 -2.13
CA GLY A 424 -32.88 2.82 -1.93
C GLY A 424 -33.38 1.47 -2.44
N GLU A 425 -34.46 1.45 -3.22
CA GLU A 425 -35.07 0.22 -3.74
C GLU A 425 -34.59 -0.09 -5.15
N VAL A 426 -34.35 -1.37 -5.44
CA VAL A 426 -34.06 -1.82 -6.80
C VAL A 426 -35.34 -1.85 -7.62
N VAL A 427 -35.42 -1.01 -8.65
CA VAL A 427 -36.57 -0.91 -9.56
C VAL A 427 -36.16 -1.14 -11.00
N GLU A 428 -37.03 -1.77 -11.78
CA GLU A 428 -36.85 -1.95 -13.22
C GLU A 428 -37.44 -0.76 -13.97
N PHE A 429 -36.65 -0.16 -14.87
CA PHE A 429 -37.11 0.92 -15.72
C PHE A 429 -38.07 0.40 -16.80
N THR A 430 -39.26 1.01 -16.89
CA THR A 430 -40.36 0.60 -17.78
C THR A 430 -40.79 1.71 -18.75
N GLY A 431 -39.94 2.72 -18.94
CA GLY A 431 -40.18 3.86 -19.84
C GLY A 431 -40.81 5.06 -19.15
N SER A 432 -41.23 4.92 -17.89
CA SER A 432 -41.65 6.04 -17.03
C SER A 432 -40.46 6.57 -16.23
N PRO A 433 -40.33 7.90 -16.02
CA PRO A 433 -39.22 8.46 -15.25
C PRO A 433 -39.10 7.85 -13.86
N VAL A 434 -37.86 7.54 -13.46
CA VAL A 434 -37.51 7.03 -12.12
C VAL A 434 -36.76 8.13 -11.39
N THR A 435 -37.01 8.31 -10.09
CA THR A 435 -36.22 9.26 -9.29
C THR A 435 -35.04 8.52 -8.65
N MET A 436 -33.83 9.04 -8.83
CA MET A 436 -32.58 8.48 -8.28
C MET A 436 -31.84 9.52 -7.44
N LYS A 437 -30.91 9.05 -6.60
CA LYS A 437 -29.98 9.92 -5.87
C LYS A 437 -28.84 10.41 -6.76
N GLN A 438 -28.42 11.65 -6.58
CA GLN A 438 -27.31 12.26 -7.30
C GLN A 438 -26.49 13.17 -6.39
N LEU A 439 -25.18 12.91 -6.34
CA LEU A 439 -24.24 13.72 -5.58
C LEU A 439 -23.75 14.93 -6.37
N VAL A 440 -23.71 16.08 -5.70
CA VAL A 440 -23.11 17.32 -6.20
C VAL A 440 -22.14 17.82 -5.14
N SER A 441 -20.84 17.85 -5.46
CA SER A 441 -19.75 18.18 -4.52
C SER A 441 -19.05 19.47 -4.94
N LYS A 442 -18.91 20.41 -4.01
CA LYS A 442 -18.21 21.68 -4.23
C LYS A 442 -16.81 21.66 -3.63
N PHE A 443 -15.80 21.59 -4.49
CA PHE A 443 -14.38 21.64 -4.11
C PHE A 443 -13.94 23.10 -4.02
N GLU A 444 -13.67 23.59 -2.82
CA GLU A 444 -13.22 24.97 -2.58
C GLU A 444 -11.78 24.99 -2.06
N TYR A 445 -10.89 25.62 -2.82
CA TYR A 445 -9.50 25.84 -2.42
C TYR A 445 -9.35 27.14 -1.63
N VAL A 446 -8.27 27.23 -0.85
CA VAL A 446 -7.90 28.46 -0.11
C VAL A 446 -7.84 29.68 -1.03
N ASP A 447 -8.16 30.85 -0.48
CA ASP A 447 -8.15 32.08 -1.25
C ASP A 447 -6.72 32.49 -1.62
N ASN A 448 -6.55 33.09 -2.80
CA ASN A 448 -5.27 33.58 -3.33
C ASN A 448 -4.19 32.50 -3.53
N LEU A 449 -4.58 31.27 -3.84
CA LEU A 449 -3.63 30.27 -4.31
C LEU A 449 -2.88 30.81 -5.54
N THR A 450 -1.56 30.74 -5.52
CA THR A 450 -0.70 31.42 -6.48
C THR A 450 0.42 30.47 -6.92
N TRP A 451 0.63 30.36 -8.22
CA TRP A 451 1.71 29.57 -8.80
C TRP A 451 3.08 30.14 -8.40
N SER A 452 4.11 29.30 -8.41
CA SER A 452 5.48 29.71 -8.04
C SER A 452 6.09 30.81 -8.91
N ASP A 453 5.49 31.13 -10.07
CA ASP A 453 5.87 32.26 -10.93
C ASP A 453 5.16 33.58 -10.57
N GLY A 454 4.29 33.57 -9.55
CA GLY A 454 3.52 34.72 -9.07
C GLY A 454 2.16 34.90 -9.75
N THR A 455 1.80 34.03 -10.71
CA THR A 455 0.49 34.08 -11.36
C THR A 455 -0.57 33.50 -10.43
N PRO A 456 -1.67 34.24 -10.13
CA PRO A 456 -2.78 33.68 -9.36
C PRO A 456 -3.40 32.49 -10.08
N VAL A 457 -3.75 31.45 -9.33
CA VAL A 457 -4.53 30.32 -9.85
C VAL A 457 -5.86 30.82 -10.40
N SER A 458 -6.29 30.26 -11.52
CA SER A 458 -7.48 30.66 -12.24
C SER A 458 -8.38 29.49 -12.58
N GLN A 459 -9.61 29.80 -13.03
CA GLN A 459 -10.56 28.81 -13.52
C GLN A 459 -9.96 27.91 -14.63
N ALA A 460 -9.12 28.47 -15.51
CA ALA A 460 -8.50 27.75 -16.61
C ALA A 460 -7.55 26.62 -16.14
N ASP A 461 -7.00 26.72 -14.93
CA ASP A 461 -6.09 25.72 -14.38
C ASP A 461 -6.83 24.45 -13.96
N PHE A 462 -8.02 24.61 -13.37
CA PHE A 462 -8.92 23.49 -13.06
C PHE A 462 -9.49 22.86 -14.34
N GLU A 463 -9.90 23.69 -15.30
CA GLU A 463 -10.38 23.22 -16.61
C GLU A 463 -9.31 22.39 -17.33
N LEU A 464 -8.05 22.83 -17.27
CA LEU A 464 -6.95 22.12 -17.89
C LEU A 464 -6.70 20.77 -17.22
N LYS A 465 -6.71 20.68 -15.88
CA LYS A 465 -6.56 19.40 -15.17
C LYS A 465 -7.60 18.38 -15.63
N TRP A 466 -8.88 18.76 -15.65
CA TRP A 466 -9.96 17.89 -16.11
C TRP A 466 -9.83 17.52 -17.59
N LYS A 467 -9.46 18.48 -18.44
CA LYS A 467 -9.26 18.23 -19.87
C LYS A 467 -8.19 17.16 -20.10
N ILE A 468 -7.08 17.20 -19.38
CA ILE A 468 -5.95 16.30 -19.58
C ILE A 468 -6.20 14.94 -18.94
N ASP A 469 -6.55 14.91 -17.66
CA ASP A 469 -6.70 13.65 -16.92
C ASP A 469 -7.88 12.79 -17.41
N CYS A 470 -8.91 13.43 -18.00
CA CYS A 470 -10.03 12.71 -18.59
C CYS A 470 -9.86 12.41 -20.09
N ASP A 471 -8.76 12.82 -20.71
CA ASP A 471 -8.44 12.45 -22.09
C ASP A 471 -7.86 11.03 -22.14
N LYS A 472 -8.46 10.16 -22.96
CA LYS A 472 -8.06 8.74 -23.07
C LYS A 472 -6.66 8.56 -23.69
N GLU A 473 -6.10 9.58 -24.33
CA GLU A 473 -4.76 9.56 -24.90
C GLU A 473 -3.69 10.18 -23.96
N SER A 474 -4.07 10.73 -22.79
CA SER A 474 -3.16 11.42 -21.86
C SER A 474 -2.08 10.55 -21.20
N GLY A 475 -2.25 9.23 -21.26
CA GLY A 475 -1.44 8.26 -20.51
C GLY A 475 -2.04 7.88 -19.14
N ALA A 476 -3.16 8.46 -18.73
CA ALA A 476 -3.88 8.05 -17.53
C ALA A 476 -4.25 6.56 -17.58
N THR A 477 -4.05 5.87 -16.45
CA THR A 477 -4.29 4.42 -16.33
C THR A 477 -5.70 4.09 -15.81
N SER A 478 -6.43 5.09 -15.32
CA SER A 478 -7.79 4.96 -14.80
C SER A 478 -8.61 6.19 -15.15
N PHE A 479 -9.91 5.99 -15.38
CA PHE A 479 -10.86 7.05 -15.72
C PHE A 479 -12.14 6.99 -14.89
N ILE A 480 -12.14 6.24 -13.78
CA ILE A 480 -13.33 5.97 -12.96
C ILE A 480 -14.05 7.28 -12.60
N THR A 481 -13.30 8.26 -12.07
CA THR A 481 -13.84 9.57 -11.70
C THR A 481 -14.42 10.32 -12.89
N CYS A 482 -13.73 10.34 -14.03
CA CYS A 482 -14.19 10.99 -15.26
C CYS A 482 -15.47 10.33 -15.80
N ASP A 483 -15.50 9.01 -15.84
CA ASP A 483 -16.62 8.24 -16.39
C ASP A 483 -17.87 8.37 -15.51
N GLN A 484 -17.69 8.51 -14.19
CA GLN A 484 -18.74 8.74 -13.19
C GLN A 484 -19.21 10.21 -13.09
N THR A 485 -18.52 11.15 -13.73
CA THR A 485 -18.87 12.57 -13.69
C THR A 485 -19.88 12.91 -14.78
N GLN A 486 -20.99 13.54 -14.40
CA GLN A 486 -21.98 14.06 -15.34
C GLN A 486 -21.58 15.44 -15.88
N ASN A 487 -21.15 16.34 -14.98
CA ASN A 487 -20.76 17.70 -15.33
C ASN A 487 -19.79 18.27 -14.29
N VAL A 488 -18.98 19.26 -14.71
CA VAL A 488 -18.15 20.06 -13.82
C VAL A 488 -18.38 21.54 -14.14
N GLU A 489 -18.68 22.32 -13.11
CA GLU A 489 -18.82 23.77 -13.18
C GLU A 489 -17.60 24.42 -12.52
N PHE A 490 -16.74 25.03 -13.33
CA PHE A 490 -15.49 25.60 -12.87
C PHE A 490 -15.69 27.02 -12.30
N ALA A 491 -14.89 27.35 -11.29
CA ALA A 491 -14.85 28.65 -10.63
C ALA A 491 -13.40 29.10 -10.43
N PRO A 492 -13.15 30.39 -10.12
CA PRO A 492 -11.78 30.88 -9.93
C PRO A 492 -10.99 30.22 -8.80
N ASN A 493 -11.67 29.67 -7.78
CA ASN A 493 -11.04 29.06 -6.60
C ASN A 493 -11.47 27.59 -6.37
N GLY A 494 -11.90 26.91 -7.43
CA GLY A 494 -12.33 25.52 -7.34
C GLY A 494 -13.34 25.14 -8.41
N TYR A 495 -14.18 24.15 -8.12
CA TYR A 495 -15.18 23.67 -9.05
C TYR A 495 -16.31 22.94 -8.31
N THR A 496 -17.45 22.79 -8.98
CA THR A 496 -18.57 21.96 -8.52
C THR A 496 -18.72 20.78 -9.45
N GLN A 497 -18.62 19.57 -8.92
CA GLN A 497 -18.75 18.32 -9.66
C GLN A 497 -20.14 17.72 -9.41
N THR A 498 -20.84 17.41 -10.49
CA THR A 498 -22.08 16.64 -10.45
C THR A 498 -21.78 15.23 -10.94
N LEU A 499 -21.97 14.22 -10.08
CA LEU A 499 -21.79 12.82 -10.44
C LEU A 499 -23.02 12.29 -11.19
N LEU A 500 -22.88 11.16 -11.90
CA LEU A 500 -24.01 10.48 -12.52
C LEU A 500 -25.03 10.03 -11.46
N PRO A 501 -26.34 10.05 -11.77
CA PRO A 501 -27.35 9.48 -10.89
C PRO A 501 -27.03 8.03 -10.52
N GLY A 502 -27.09 7.71 -9.23
CA GLY A 502 -26.78 6.39 -8.68
C GLY A 502 -25.32 6.20 -8.21
N VAL A 503 -24.41 7.13 -8.51
CA VAL A 503 -23.05 7.10 -7.90
C VAL A 503 -23.19 7.45 -6.41
N GLN A 504 -22.90 6.49 -5.53
CA GLN A 504 -23.04 6.63 -4.06
C GLN A 504 -21.83 6.02 -3.31
N ALA A 505 -20.63 6.09 -3.88
CA ALA A 505 -19.41 5.60 -3.24
C ALA A 505 -18.98 6.52 -2.07
N PRO A 506 -18.45 5.99 -0.94
CA PRO A 506 -18.19 6.77 0.28
C PRO A 506 -17.07 7.81 0.15
N LEU A 507 -16.18 7.68 -0.84
CA LEU A 507 -15.06 8.60 -1.08
C LEU A 507 -15.34 9.61 -2.20
N TYR A 508 -16.61 9.97 -2.41
CA TYR A 508 -17.05 10.97 -3.40
C TYR A 508 -16.41 12.37 -3.23
N PHE A 509 -15.76 12.61 -2.09
CA PHE A 509 -15.09 13.86 -1.75
C PHE A 509 -13.59 13.86 -2.11
N LEU A 510 -13.06 12.73 -2.60
CA LEU A 510 -11.74 12.63 -3.24
C LEU A 510 -11.95 12.66 -4.76
N ASN A 511 -11.05 13.29 -5.51
CA ASN A 511 -11.24 13.53 -6.94
C ASN A 511 -10.10 12.97 -7.81
N LEU A 512 -9.67 13.70 -8.85
CA LEU A 512 -8.79 13.19 -9.91
C LEU A 512 -7.45 12.67 -9.36
N ASP A 513 -6.85 13.34 -8.38
CA ASP A 513 -5.57 12.93 -7.81
C ASP A 513 -5.72 12.18 -6.46
N ALA A 514 -5.50 10.87 -6.49
CA ALA A 514 -5.54 10.00 -5.31
C ALA A 514 -4.32 10.17 -4.37
N THR A 515 -3.27 10.88 -4.79
CA THR A 515 -2.08 11.16 -3.96
C THR A 515 -2.28 12.38 -3.05
N GLY A 516 -3.40 13.09 -3.21
CA GLY A 516 -3.75 14.27 -2.42
C GLY A 516 -3.16 15.57 -2.93
N MET A 517 -2.52 15.59 -4.10
CA MET A 517 -2.14 16.84 -4.77
C MET A 517 -3.37 17.63 -5.26
N PRO A 518 -3.26 18.96 -5.42
CA PRO A 518 -4.31 19.78 -6.01
C PRO A 518 -4.68 19.39 -7.44
N ASP A 519 -5.97 19.48 -7.78
CA ASP A 519 -6.48 19.24 -9.13
C ASP A 519 -6.24 20.45 -10.06
N LEU A 520 -4.96 20.77 -10.30
CA LEU A 520 -4.54 21.96 -11.02
C LEU A 520 -3.40 21.66 -12.00
N TYR A 521 -3.47 22.23 -13.20
CA TYR A 521 -2.31 22.40 -14.09
C TYR A 521 -2.16 23.86 -14.51
N PRO A 522 -0.94 24.40 -14.66
CA PRO A 522 -0.73 25.83 -14.89
C PRO A 522 -1.04 26.20 -16.34
N ALA A 523 -2.30 26.53 -16.64
CA ALA A 523 -2.77 26.75 -18.00
C ALA A 523 -2.05 27.90 -18.72
N HIS A 524 -1.52 28.86 -17.95
CA HIS A 524 -0.75 30.00 -18.45
C HIS A 524 0.71 29.68 -18.77
N ARG A 525 1.26 28.54 -18.31
CA ARG A 525 2.69 28.22 -18.47
C ARG A 525 3.03 28.12 -19.96
N VAL A 526 3.97 28.94 -20.38
CA VAL A 526 4.50 28.94 -21.74
C VAL A 526 5.57 27.85 -21.86
N ILE A 527 5.52 27.10 -22.96
CA ILE A 527 6.52 26.10 -23.33
C ILE A 527 7.76 26.81 -23.85
N GLU A 528 8.85 26.62 -23.12
CA GLU A 528 10.17 27.20 -23.43
C GLU A 528 11.04 26.19 -24.17
N SER A 529 10.83 24.90 -23.92
CA SER A 529 11.54 23.79 -24.54
C SER A 529 11.41 23.79 -26.07
N GLU A 530 12.48 23.38 -26.75
CA GLU A 530 12.48 23.25 -28.21
C GLU A 530 11.51 22.14 -28.64
N GLY A 531 10.65 22.43 -29.61
CA GLY A 531 9.69 21.45 -30.09
C GLY A 531 8.50 22.06 -30.82
N PRO A 532 7.51 21.24 -31.21
CA PRO A 532 6.34 21.69 -31.95
C PRO A 532 5.44 22.68 -31.17
N TYR A 533 5.59 22.70 -29.84
CA TYR A 533 4.77 23.53 -28.94
C TYR A 533 5.51 24.74 -28.38
N GLN A 534 6.76 25.00 -28.79
CA GLN A 534 7.53 26.13 -28.28
C GLN A 534 6.78 27.47 -28.47
N GLY A 535 6.70 28.26 -27.40
CA GLY A 535 5.98 29.53 -27.36
C GLY A 535 4.46 29.40 -27.23
N LYS A 536 3.92 28.18 -27.18
CA LYS A 536 2.52 27.92 -26.82
C LYS A 536 2.34 27.85 -25.32
N THR A 537 1.12 28.01 -24.85
CA THR A 537 0.76 27.71 -23.46
C THR A 537 0.44 26.23 -23.30
N LEU A 538 0.57 25.67 -22.08
CA LEU A 538 0.17 24.29 -21.78
C LEU A 538 -1.27 23.98 -22.21
N SER A 539 -2.17 24.94 -22.09
CA SER A 539 -3.58 24.77 -22.48
C SER A 539 -3.78 24.45 -23.97
N GLU A 540 -2.82 24.82 -24.82
CA GLU A 540 -2.82 24.58 -26.26
C GLU A 540 -2.20 23.22 -26.65
N VAL A 541 -1.54 22.53 -25.73
CA VAL A 541 -0.86 21.25 -25.99
C VAL A 541 -1.86 20.09 -25.89
N PRO A 542 -1.97 19.20 -26.91
CA PRO A 542 -2.81 18.01 -26.83
C PRO A 542 -2.36 17.04 -25.73
N ALA A 543 -3.30 16.40 -25.04
CA ALA A 543 -3.01 15.57 -23.85
C ALA A 543 -2.00 14.44 -24.12
N LYS A 544 -2.07 13.80 -25.29
CA LYS A 544 -1.15 12.73 -25.69
C LYS A 544 0.33 13.12 -25.72
N ASP A 545 0.62 14.41 -25.84
CA ASP A 545 1.98 14.93 -25.96
C ASP A 545 2.52 15.47 -24.61
N TRP A 546 1.74 15.38 -23.52
CA TRP A 546 2.14 15.86 -22.19
C TRP A 546 3.19 14.98 -21.53
N THR A 547 3.12 13.67 -21.74
CA THR A 547 3.96 12.68 -21.03
C THR A 547 5.46 12.90 -21.19
N THR A 548 5.87 13.55 -22.30
CA THR A 548 7.28 13.84 -22.61
C THR A 548 7.63 15.32 -22.51
N LEU A 549 6.71 16.17 -22.07
CA LEU A 549 6.89 17.62 -22.07
C LEU A 549 7.75 18.04 -20.86
N PRO A 550 8.93 18.66 -21.07
CA PRO A 550 9.82 19.04 -19.97
C PRO A 550 9.12 19.89 -18.90
N GLU A 551 8.27 20.83 -19.31
CA GLU A 551 7.49 21.74 -18.44
C GLU A 551 6.57 21.06 -17.44
N ILE A 552 6.33 19.75 -17.59
CA ILE A 552 5.55 18.94 -16.66
C ILE A 552 6.43 17.85 -16.04
N ALA A 553 7.22 17.16 -16.86
CA ALA A 553 7.97 15.98 -16.45
C ALA A 553 9.28 16.30 -15.72
N GLU A 554 9.90 17.45 -15.97
CA GLU A 554 11.25 17.76 -15.51
C GLU A 554 11.41 19.12 -14.82
N ASN A 555 10.68 20.15 -15.25
CA ASN A 555 10.70 21.47 -14.63
C ASN A 555 9.30 22.06 -14.40
N PRO A 556 8.41 21.33 -13.68
CA PRO A 556 7.09 21.83 -13.37
C PRO A 556 7.13 23.04 -12.43
N ILE A 557 6.12 23.89 -12.58
CA ILE A 557 5.76 24.90 -11.58
C ILE A 557 4.58 24.40 -10.75
N GLY A 558 4.42 24.93 -9.55
CA GLY A 558 3.40 24.46 -8.62
C GLY A 558 3.00 25.50 -7.58
N VAL A 559 2.04 25.12 -6.76
CA VAL A 559 1.48 25.94 -5.67
C VAL A 559 1.96 25.49 -4.29
N GLY A 560 2.92 24.56 -4.25
CA GLY A 560 3.49 23.96 -3.06
C GLY A 560 4.57 24.80 -2.39
N PRO A 561 5.18 24.28 -1.31
CA PRO A 561 6.11 25.02 -0.47
C PRO A 561 7.43 25.37 -1.16
N TYR A 562 7.85 24.64 -2.18
CA TYR A 562 9.15 24.79 -2.81
C TYR A 562 9.04 24.87 -4.34
N VAL A 563 10.06 25.47 -4.97
CA VAL A 563 10.19 25.62 -6.42
C VAL A 563 11.41 24.82 -6.86
N LEU A 564 11.24 23.93 -7.83
CA LEU A 564 12.38 23.23 -8.43
C LEU A 564 13.21 24.20 -9.26
N LYS A 565 14.50 24.28 -8.96
CA LYS A 565 15.46 25.16 -9.64
C LYS A 565 16.36 24.42 -10.59
N GLU A 566 16.77 23.22 -10.20
CA GLU A 566 17.70 22.40 -10.96
C GLU A 566 17.44 20.94 -10.69
N TRP A 567 17.47 20.12 -11.73
CA TRP A 567 17.52 18.67 -11.62
C TRP A 567 18.76 18.16 -12.35
N VAL A 568 19.77 17.77 -11.58
CA VAL A 568 20.98 17.12 -12.10
C VAL A 568 20.76 15.61 -12.05
N LYS A 569 20.52 15.03 -13.23
CA LYS A 569 20.15 13.61 -13.35
C LYS A 569 21.19 12.70 -12.70
N GLY A 570 20.72 11.75 -11.89
CA GLY A 570 21.55 10.82 -11.13
C GLY A 570 22.25 11.40 -9.90
N GLU A 571 22.12 12.70 -9.63
CA GLU A 571 22.84 13.37 -8.55
C GLU A 571 21.89 14.04 -7.54
N LYS A 572 21.07 15.00 -7.98
CA LYS A 572 20.25 15.81 -7.05
C LYS A 572 19.12 16.59 -7.73
N LEU A 573 18.12 16.97 -6.93
CA LEU A 573 17.14 18.00 -7.24
C LEU A 573 17.32 19.15 -6.24
N VAL A 574 17.43 20.38 -6.74
CA VAL A 574 17.63 21.60 -5.94
C VAL A 574 16.36 22.41 -5.94
N PHE A 575 15.88 22.74 -4.74
CA PHE A 575 14.67 23.51 -4.53
C PHE A 575 14.94 24.77 -3.73
N GLU A 576 14.18 25.82 -4.04
CA GLU A 576 14.15 27.08 -3.28
C GLU A 576 12.75 27.31 -2.72
N ALA A 577 12.65 27.95 -1.56
CA ALA A 577 11.39 28.25 -0.90
C ALA A 577 10.48 29.08 -1.82
N ASN A 578 9.23 28.66 -1.96
CA ASN A 578 8.23 29.37 -2.74
C ASN A 578 7.67 30.55 -1.93
N PRO A 579 7.93 31.81 -2.30
CA PRO A 579 7.41 32.97 -1.58
C PRO A 579 5.89 33.13 -1.72
N TYR A 580 5.26 32.41 -2.65
CA TYR A 580 3.83 32.45 -2.92
C TYR A 580 3.05 31.29 -2.27
N TYR A 581 3.71 30.45 -1.47
CA TYR A 581 3.04 29.34 -0.79
C TYR A 581 1.99 29.85 0.20
N PHE A 582 0.76 29.35 0.10
CA PHE A 582 -0.37 29.79 0.92
C PHE A 582 -0.16 29.51 2.43
N GLY A 583 0.65 28.52 2.77
CA GLY A 583 1.03 28.17 4.15
C GLY A 583 2.10 29.08 4.75
N GLY A 584 2.46 30.17 4.06
CA GLY A 584 3.57 31.06 4.42
C GLY A 584 4.91 30.55 3.90
N ALA A 585 5.89 31.44 3.76
CA ALA A 585 7.21 31.06 3.28
C ALA A 585 7.82 29.94 4.15
N PRO A 586 8.38 28.88 3.55
CA PRO A 586 9.11 27.85 4.29
C PRO A 586 10.15 28.41 5.26
N GLN A 587 10.32 27.74 6.40
CA GLN A 587 11.32 28.13 7.41
C GLN A 587 12.76 27.98 6.90
N THR A 588 13.01 27.00 6.02
CA THR A 588 14.30 26.78 5.38
C THR A 588 14.26 27.21 3.92
N GLN A 589 15.23 28.03 3.51
CA GLN A 589 15.25 28.67 2.20
C GLN A 589 15.54 27.70 1.05
N ASN A 590 16.38 26.68 1.27
CA ASN A 590 16.74 25.70 0.27
C ASN A 590 16.48 24.28 0.77
N LEU A 591 15.99 23.43 -0.14
CA LEU A 591 15.88 22.00 0.09
C LEU A 591 16.58 21.30 -1.07
N VAL A 592 17.43 20.32 -0.77
CA VAL A 592 18.11 19.52 -1.78
C VAL A 592 17.72 18.07 -1.60
N ILE A 593 17.10 17.46 -2.60
CA ILE A 593 17.01 16.00 -2.66
C ILE A 593 18.32 15.49 -3.24
N SER A 594 19.07 14.70 -2.48
CA SER A 594 20.32 14.07 -2.91
C SER A 594 20.08 12.61 -3.25
N ILE A 595 20.48 12.18 -4.44
CA ILE A 595 20.41 10.77 -4.84
C ILE A 595 21.64 10.05 -4.26
N ILE A 596 21.41 9.09 -3.38
CA ILE A 596 22.45 8.38 -2.62
C ILE A 596 22.30 6.87 -2.79
N THR A 597 23.34 6.12 -2.44
CA THR A 597 23.25 4.66 -2.42
C THR A 597 22.74 4.17 -1.07
N PRO A 598 21.89 3.11 -1.03
CA PRO A 598 21.39 2.55 0.23
C PRO A 598 22.50 2.19 1.22
N GLU A 599 23.64 1.67 0.73
CA GLU A 599 24.75 1.21 1.57
C GLU A 599 25.44 2.33 2.34
N ASN A 600 25.32 3.57 1.87
CA ASN A 600 25.96 4.73 2.48
C ASN A 600 24.98 5.68 3.18
N ALA A 601 23.67 5.39 3.14
CA ALA A 601 22.64 6.33 3.60
C ALA A 601 22.83 6.72 5.08
N GLU A 602 22.89 5.75 5.99
CA GLU A 602 23.07 6.01 7.42
C GLU A 602 24.37 6.77 7.72
N ALA A 603 25.47 6.41 7.04
CA ALA A 603 26.76 7.09 7.22
C ALA A 603 26.71 8.55 6.75
N GLN A 604 25.99 8.83 5.66
CA GLN A 604 25.81 10.19 5.14
C GLN A 604 24.93 11.05 6.05
N LEU A 605 23.91 10.48 6.68
CA LEU A 605 23.14 11.17 7.70
C LEU A 605 24.01 11.49 8.93
N ILE A 606 24.71 10.49 9.46
CA ILE A 606 25.55 10.63 10.66
C ILE A 606 26.72 11.60 10.42
N GLY A 607 27.25 11.63 9.20
CA GLY A 607 28.30 12.55 8.79
C GLY A 607 27.81 13.96 8.43
N GLY A 608 26.50 14.20 8.42
CA GLY A 608 25.88 15.50 8.11
C GLY A 608 25.90 15.86 6.63
N GLN A 609 26.11 14.88 5.72
CA GLN A 609 25.94 15.08 4.28
C GLN A 609 24.46 15.09 3.87
N VAL A 610 23.63 14.35 4.61
CA VAL A 610 22.18 14.30 4.48
C VAL A 610 21.58 14.64 5.84
N ASP A 611 20.38 15.23 5.84
CA ASP A 611 19.66 15.64 7.05
C ASP A 611 18.39 14.84 7.31
N ILE A 612 17.84 14.17 6.31
CA ILE A 612 16.62 13.36 6.42
C ILE A 612 16.83 12.06 5.65
N LEU A 613 16.56 10.94 6.31
CA LEU A 613 16.29 9.66 5.69
C LEU A 613 14.90 9.19 6.15
N ASP A 614 14.04 8.82 5.20
CA ASP A 614 12.68 8.37 5.50
C ASP A 614 12.53 6.85 5.36
N PHE A 615 11.30 6.37 5.51
CA PHE A 615 10.94 4.96 5.39
C PHE A 615 11.16 4.35 3.99
N THR A 616 11.34 5.17 2.95
CA THR A 616 11.71 4.68 1.61
C THR A 616 13.20 4.37 1.51
N THR A 617 14.00 4.92 2.43
CA THR A 617 15.46 4.75 2.50
C THR A 617 15.88 3.83 3.65
N LEU A 618 15.20 3.91 4.79
CA LEU A 618 15.49 3.11 5.98
C LEU A 618 14.57 1.89 6.06
N VAL A 619 15.17 0.71 6.22
CA VAL A 619 14.44 -0.57 6.36
C VAL A 619 14.09 -0.92 7.82
N GLY A 620 14.52 -0.09 8.78
CA GLY A 620 14.34 -0.30 10.21
C GLY A 620 15.43 0.41 11.03
N VAL A 621 15.32 0.32 12.36
CA VAL A 621 16.35 0.85 13.27
C VAL A 621 17.57 -0.08 13.27
N SER A 622 18.76 0.47 13.04
CA SER A 622 20.04 -0.25 13.12
C SER A 622 20.81 0.11 14.40
N GLU A 623 21.80 -0.71 14.78
CA GLU A 623 22.74 -0.37 15.87
C GLU A 623 23.52 0.91 15.56
N THR A 624 23.89 1.12 14.29
CA THR A 624 24.58 2.32 13.84
C THR A 624 23.75 3.58 14.10
N LEU A 625 22.47 3.58 13.71
CA LEU A 625 21.56 4.69 13.97
C LEU A 625 21.39 4.90 15.48
N LYS A 626 21.16 3.84 16.24
CA LYS A 626 21.02 3.93 17.70
C LYS A 626 22.22 4.57 18.39
N ASN A 627 23.43 4.15 18.03
CA ASN A 627 24.64 4.71 18.61
C ASN A 627 24.77 6.19 18.27
N ALA A 628 24.48 6.58 17.03
CA ALA A 628 24.48 7.98 16.64
C ALA A 628 23.41 8.82 17.38
N ALA A 629 22.22 8.27 17.60
CA ALA A 629 21.17 8.92 18.38
C ALA A 629 21.57 9.08 19.85
N ASN A 630 22.16 8.04 20.47
CA ASN A 630 22.67 8.09 21.84
C ASN A 630 23.81 9.11 22.01
N GLU A 631 24.59 9.35 20.95
CA GLU A 631 25.63 10.39 20.89
C GLU A 631 25.05 11.79 20.61
N GLY A 632 23.74 11.91 20.38
CA GLY A 632 23.06 13.17 20.08
C GLY A 632 23.39 13.74 18.70
N LYS A 633 23.77 12.88 17.74
CA LYS A 633 24.08 13.30 16.35
C LYS A 633 22.86 13.33 15.45
N ILE A 634 21.90 12.47 15.73
CA ILE A 634 20.66 12.32 14.96
C ILE A 634 19.49 12.08 15.91
N GLU A 635 18.28 12.19 15.39
CA GLU A 635 17.05 11.79 16.04
C GLU A 635 16.38 10.70 15.20
N ILE A 636 15.91 9.63 15.85
CA ILE A 636 15.22 8.51 15.21
C ILE A 636 13.74 8.62 15.55
N ILE A 637 12.88 8.44 14.56
CA ILE A 637 11.43 8.40 14.73
C ILE A 637 10.92 7.09 14.13
N VAL A 638 10.05 6.40 14.86
CA VAL A 638 9.46 5.13 14.46
C VAL A 638 7.95 5.22 14.61
N ASP A 639 7.24 5.01 13.50
CA ASP A 639 5.79 4.98 13.48
C ASP A 639 5.27 3.59 13.06
N PRO A 640 4.10 3.17 13.55
CA PRO A 640 3.36 2.06 12.98
C PRO A 640 3.06 2.32 11.49
N SER A 641 3.56 1.43 10.64
CA SER A 641 3.36 1.47 9.19
C SER A 641 1.93 1.09 8.82
N ALA A 642 1.52 1.51 7.62
CA ALA A 642 0.30 1.01 6.97
C ALA A 642 0.28 -0.52 6.82
N SER A 643 1.46 -1.13 6.68
CA SER A 643 1.57 -2.58 6.59
C SER A 643 1.46 -3.25 7.97
N TRP A 644 0.68 -4.33 8.08
CA TRP A 644 0.56 -5.11 9.31
C TRP A 644 0.48 -6.60 9.05
N GLU A 645 1.09 -7.40 9.93
CA GLU A 645 1.16 -8.85 9.85
C GLU A 645 -0.03 -9.52 10.54
N HIS A 646 -0.47 -10.63 9.96
CA HIS A 646 -1.57 -11.42 10.47
C HIS A 646 -1.45 -12.89 10.07
N ILE A 647 -2.32 -13.72 10.63
CA ILE A 647 -2.44 -15.14 10.28
C ILE A 647 -3.90 -15.45 9.95
N ASP A 648 -4.17 -15.71 8.67
CA ASP A 648 -5.47 -16.20 8.22
C ASP A 648 -5.63 -17.68 8.50
N MET A 649 -6.87 -18.09 8.80
CA MET A 649 -7.28 -19.48 8.90
C MET A 649 -8.33 -19.79 7.84
N ASN A 650 -8.08 -20.83 7.05
CA ASN A 650 -9.07 -21.31 6.11
C ASN A 650 -10.06 -22.23 6.82
N LEU A 651 -11.26 -21.73 7.07
CA LEU A 651 -12.26 -22.40 7.89
C LEU A 651 -13.02 -23.48 7.12
N PHE A 652 -13.11 -23.34 5.79
CA PHE A 652 -14.06 -24.03 4.92
C PHE A 652 -15.53 -23.86 5.37
N LEU A 653 -16.42 -23.49 4.44
CA LEU A 653 -17.84 -23.33 4.77
C LEU A 653 -18.47 -24.73 4.99
N PRO A 654 -19.53 -24.89 5.79
CA PRO A 654 -20.47 -26.00 5.66
C PRO A 654 -21.41 -25.86 4.46
#